data_AF-A0A2L1U7C4-F1
#
_entry.id   AF-A0A2L1U7C4-F1
#
_cell.length_a   1.000
_cell.length_b   1.000
_cell.length_c   1.000
_cell.angle_alpha   90.00
_cell.angle_beta   90.00
_cell.angle_gamma   90.00
#
_symmetry.space_group_name_H-M   'P 1'
#
loop_
_entity.id
_entity.type
_entity.pdbx_description
1 polymer ?
#
loop_
_entity_poly.entity_id
_entity_poly.type
_entity_poly.pdbx_seq_one_letter_code
_entity_poly.pdbx_strand_id
1 'polypeptide(L)'
;MIFSFSFLCFFALMSIAGLTTQAYAYSPHLPGPIDPGIKGSKEDGWVSGRKIVYDIYSGVDGKPKWQIANRDYGYGSQPYLEFTGWSALLGWHHHNADNQKTYIWASNKNNGKSYMYLAEMNGLSASKDLEYNRQSPTGPIYKPCSEGTYNTSNEICNMYYDHVGFVAHIPLKELFPDGISEDVWELKIIKNVDGRVVWDDLKLPFHFDALPFGSGEIDLDSGLNAESLRMADPGVVRRNYPREGGWSGGKYFIPGKTYQRVLQNEENTVVWYGVISPHDGNETRWASGAYWIFDGKPARLTYRQNNKTCPDGSVVGVNERCIINVNIQHVDANTKKILREDQKKLNVGDSYQFKPEQKGVFTDSEGNPYVASPSGQMYEGTAAENNLSLKFTYKSSLPDPGKPGTDEGFTDGMAKGQFLWELRRVDPLKPSQVYIESDFSITGKHFEVRNISHQANVSGVFSEQDEGAISLLADTSSIQNRDISFNFSYEYTNYYNENYICTDEQDGECFEWVYKDTTPDWTKAERFDLSTLYGSEVNLLVDPSFGKMFQATNTSSLQTQQLTVGKKRMFDVSQNNTKPIFNKTYYEVFKQSASSEAKDSNPLATQSWIDLSPGTLEYQVELPTDSQTSSSFAFLRKHGAAGHYYPLDVDKSLKSIYSNKTPYAYSRYAFPLELESLTDQGIQNGKRQYRLDWTSDYFFLAEHTGFIEPFPYTKYVSEGKSLPAASDIKQYVESEAQKRYQEQTGQVFKDSFLHLDDDFKSKYLNRYYLPIESDSVLKPKQQYENKILLSDMGLNDASFVFGQTFSFDRYLVGSVLDDAFVVEQHDPTVPISSYPYEISINKEQQKAVNEATKKQLTHNKLFGFRKTDRTGLYDQLKDIINLGF
;
A
#
# COMPACT_ATOMS: atom_id res chain seq x y z
N MET A 1 -51.47 -25.05 102.60
CA MET A 1 -52.89 -24.77 102.84
C MET A 1 -53.00 -23.28 103.16
N ILE A 2 -53.88 -22.54 102.47
CA ILE A 2 -54.21 -21.12 102.73
C ILE A 2 -53.05 -20.11 102.45
N PHE A 3 -53.35 -19.13 101.58
CA PHE A 3 -53.01 -17.69 101.54
C PHE A 3 -51.75 -17.15 102.27
N SER A 4 -51.11 -16.03 101.90
CA SER A 4 -51.08 -15.07 100.77
C SER A 4 -50.39 -13.79 101.32
N PHE A 5 -50.07 -12.81 100.45
CA PHE A 5 -49.85 -11.38 100.81
C PHE A 5 -48.59 -11.00 101.64
N SER A 6 -47.82 -10.06 101.08
CA SER A 6 -47.53 -8.71 101.62
C SER A 6 -47.07 -8.47 103.07
N PHE A 7 -46.31 -7.42 103.44
CA PHE A 7 -45.45 -6.43 102.75
C PHE A 7 -44.92 -5.43 103.83
N LEU A 8 -43.68 -4.95 103.69
CA LEU A 8 -43.17 -3.62 104.14
C LEU A 8 -42.79 -3.29 105.62
N CYS A 9 -41.84 -2.33 105.70
CA CYS A 9 -41.53 -1.36 106.77
C CYS A 9 -40.95 -1.82 108.14
N PHE A 10 -40.09 -1.06 108.82
CA PHE A 10 -39.07 -0.04 108.42
C PHE A 10 -38.17 0.26 109.67
N PHE A 11 -36.88 0.52 109.42
CA PHE A 11 -35.99 1.59 109.97
C PHE A 11 -36.48 2.51 111.13
N ALA A 12 -35.62 3.11 111.99
CA ALA A 12 -34.20 3.48 111.81
C ALA A 12 -33.38 3.78 113.11
N LEU A 13 -32.04 3.89 112.94
CA LEU A 13 -30.99 4.63 113.73
C LEU A 13 -30.60 4.10 115.15
N MET A 14 -29.33 3.91 115.58
CA MET A 14 -27.98 4.54 115.36
C MET A 14 -27.72 5.82 116.18
N SER A 15 -26.51 6.17 116.70
CA SER A 15 -25.15 5.56 116.88
C SER A 15 -24.33 6.47 117.86
N ILE A 16 -23.00 6.48 118.13
CA ILE A 16 -21.71 5.94 117.61
C ILE A 16 -20.70 5.77 118.80
N ALA A 17 -19.65 4.94 118.69
CA ALA A 17 -18.37 5.05 119.45
C ALA A 17 -17.17 4.68 118.52
N GLY A 18 -15.91 4.95 118.91
CA GLY A 18 -14.71 4.85 118.02
C GLY A 18 -13.49 4.10 118.58
N LEU A 19 -12.55 3.69 117.70
CA LEU A 19 -11.48 2.70 117.98
C LEU A 19 -10.13 2.92 117.22
N THR A 20 -9.24 1.92 117.27
CA THR A 20 -7.78 1.92 116.98
C THR A 20 -7.34 1.74 115.52
N THR A 21 -6.02 1.87 115.27
CA THR A 21 -5.31 1.50 114.02
C THR A 21 -5.17 -0.03 113.82
N GLN A 22 -4.97 -0.46 112.56
CA GLN A 22 -4.76 -1.86 112.14
C GLN A 22 -3.74 -1.96 110.99
N ALA A 23 -3.26 -3.19 110.72
CA ALA A 23 -2.36 -3.50 109.60
C ALA A 23 -3.13 -3.90 108.32
N TYR A 24 -2.52 -3.68 107.15
CA TYR A 24 -3.15 -3.90 105.84
C TYR A 24 -3.09 -5.37 105.39
N ALA A 25 -4.20 -5.87 104.83
CA ALA A 25 -4.39 -7.28 104.47
C ALA A 25 -4.06 -7.64 103.00
N TYR A 26 -3.64 -6.66 102.19
CA TYR A 26 -3.44 -6.79 100.74
C TYR A 26 -2.24 -5.97 100.25
N SER A 27 -1.59 -6.44 99.18
CA SER A 27 -0.59 -5.69 98.40
C SER A 27 -0.60 -6.19 96.95
N PRO A 28 -0.43 -5.32 95.93
CA PRO A 28 -0.41 -5.73 94.52
C PRO A 28 0.89 -6.43 94.10
N HIS A 29 1.97 -6.28 94.87
CA HIS A 29 3.26 -6.89 94.56
C HIS A 29 3.26 -8.40 94.89
N LEU A 30 3.77 -9.21 93.97
CA LEU A 30 3.78 -10.67 94.13
C LEU A 30 4.92 -11.14 95.06
N PRO A 31 4.68 -12.11 95.96
CA PRO A 31 5.72 -12.70 96.82
C PRO A 31 6.64 -13.68 96.07
N GLY A 32 6.44 -13.91 94.78
CA GLY A 32 7.22 -14.80 93.93
C GLY A 32 6.73 -14.79 92.48
N PRO A 33 7.50 -15.38 91.53
CA PRO A 33 7.14 -15.43 90.12
C PRO A 33 5.92 -16.32 89.85
N ILE A 34 5.17 -15.99 88.80
CA ILE A 34 3.98 -16.73 88.33
C ILE A 34 4.14 -17.03 86.84
N ASP A 35 3.79 -18.25 86.42
CA ASP A 35 3.68 -18.62 85.02
C ASP A 35 2.41 -17.96 84.41
N PRO A 36 2.51 -17.19 83.32
CA PRO A 36 1.35 -16.55 82.70
C PRO A 36 0.34 -17.55 82.10
N GLY A 37 0.72 -18.81 81.90
CA GLY A 37 -0.16 -19.86 81.40
C GLY A 37 -0.47 -19.75 79.89
N ILE A 38 -1.59 -20.34 79.48
CA ILE A 38 -1.97 -20.44 78.06
C ILE A 38 -2.75 -19.21 77.59
N LYS A 39 -2.65 -18.87 76.31
CA LYS A 39 -3.53 -17.84 75.72
C LYS A 39 -4.93 -18.40 75.49
N GLY A 40 -5.96 -17.60 75.79
CA GLY A 40 -7.35 -17.78 75.39
C GLY A 40 -7.94 -16.47 74.86
N SER A 41 -9.24 -16.42 74.59
CA SER A 41 -9.94 -15.16 74.28
C SER A 41 -11.47 -15.23 74.47
N LYS A 42 -12.16 -14.08 74.38
CA LYS A 42 -13.64 -14.02 74.30
C LYS A 42 -14.22 -14.82 73.12
N GLU A 43 -13.44 -15.00 72.04
CA GLU A 43 -13.80 -15.76 70.84
C GLU A 43 -13.82 -17.29 71.04
N ASP A 44 -13.18 -17.82 72.08
CA ASP A 44 -13.18 -19.26 72.35
C ASP A 44 -14.61 -19.78 72.66
N GLY A 45 -14.87 -21.04 72.30
CA GLY A 45 -16.17 -21.68 72.60
C GLY A 45 -16.34 -22.02 74.08
N TRP A 46 -17.58 -22.06 74.56
CA TRP A 46 -17.92 -22.35 75.97
C TRP A 46 -17.38 -23.69 76.51
N VAL A 47 -17.14 -24.66 75.61
CA VAL A 47 -16.63 -26.01 75.97
C VAL A 47 -15.09 -26.14 75.87
N SER A 48 -14.37 -25.03 75.69
CA SER A 48 -12.92 -25.02 75.39
C SER A 48 -11.99 -25.05 76.61
N GLY A 49 -12.46 -24.62 77.77
CA GLY A 49 -11.59 -24.28 78.91
C GLY A 49 -10.60 -23.14 78.61
N ARG A 50 -10.91 -22.27 77.64
CA ARG A 50 -10.11 -21.10 77.24
C ARG A 50 -10.91 -19.79 77.07
N LYS A 51 -12.25 -19.82 77.09
CA LYS A 51 -13.12 -18.63 76.95
C LYS A 51 -13.02 -17.70 78.17
N ILE A 52 -11.90 -16.99 78.26
CA ILE A 52 -11.70 -15.90 79.21
C ILE A 52 -12.53 -14.71 78.76
N VAL A 53 -13.36 -14.21 79.66
CA VAL A 53 -14.10 -12.96 79.50
C VAL A 53 -13.75 -12.01 80.63
N TYR A 54 -13.77 -10.72 80.31
CA TYR A 54 -13.58 -9.65 81.26
C TYR A 54 -14.21 -8.38 80.67
N ASP A 55 -14.63 -7.47 81.52
CA ASP A 55 -14.84 -6.07 81.16
C ASP A 55 -14.14 -5.19 82.21
N ILE A 56 -13.55 -4.08 81.77
CA ILE A 56 -13.09 -2.99 82.63
C ILE A 56 -14.23 -1.97 82.71
N TYR A 57 -14.41 -1.33 83.86
CA TYR A 57 -15.38 -0.23 83.99
C TYR A 57 -14.74 1.09 83.56
N SER A 58 -15.45 1.89 82.77
CA SER A 58 -15.04 3.26 82.43
C SER A 58 -15.33 4.26 83.56
N GLY A 59 -16.13 3.86 84.55
CA GLY A 59 -16.56 4.70 85.65
C GLY A 59 -17.77 5.55 85.32
N VAL A 60 -18.76 4.95 84.63
CA VAL A 60 -20.14 5.45 84.64
C VAL A 60 -20.95 4.71 85.72
N ASP A 61 -22.22 5.08 85.91
CA ASP A 61 -23.18 4.37 86.78
C ASP A 61 -22.69 4.08 88.22
N GLY A 62 -21.86 4.96 88.77
CA GLY A 62 -21.31 4.83 90.12
C GLY A 62 -20.12 3.89 90.27
N LYS A 63 -19.57 3.33 89.18
CA LYS A 63 -18.27 2.64 89.21
C LYS A 63 -17.12 3.64 89.38
N PRO A 64 -16.00 3.25 90.01
CA PRO A 64 -14.79 4.06 90.00
C PRO A 64 -14.27 4.25 88.57
N LYS A 65 -14.09 5.51 88.14
CA LYS A 65 -13.25 5.83 86.98
C LYS A 65 -11.82 5.35 87.22
N TRP A 66 -11.07 5.16 86.14
CA TRP A 66 -9.62 5.04 86.27
C TRP A 66 -9.05 6.33 86.87
N GLN A 67 -8.04 6.20 87.72
CA GLN A 67 -7.48 7.33 88.46
C GLN A 67 -6.02 7.10 88.84
N ILE A 68 -5.29 8.19 89.12
CA ILE A 68 -3.99 8.12 89.80
C ILE A 68 -4.24 8.42 91.28
N ALA A 69 -4.05 7.42 92.14
CA ALA A 69 -4.24 7.54 93.59
C ALA A 69 -2.93 7.28 94.33
N ASN A 70 -2.61 8.14 95.30
CA ASN A 70 -1.49 7.86 96.20
C ASN A 70 -1.92 6.86 97.28
N ARG A 71 -1.25 5.70 97.32
CA ARG A 71 -1.49 4.62 98.29
C ARG A 71 -0.18 4.20 98.93
N ASP A 72 -0.28 3.62 100.13
CA ASP A 72 0.84 2.91 100.75
C ASP A 72 0.42 1.45 101.01
N TYR A 73 0.97 0.54 100.20
CA TYR A 73 0.79 -0.91 100.33
C TYR A 73 2.04 -1.59 100.92
N GLY A 74 2.74 -0.89 101.83
CA GLY A 74 4.02 -1.32 102.45
C GLY A 74 5.27 -0.82 101.73
N TYR A 75 5.12 0.11 100.78
CA TYR A 75 6.18 0.62 99.90
C TYR A 75 6.26 2.17 99.91
N GLY A 76 5.66 2.81 100.92
CA GLY A 76 5.54 4.26 101.00
C GLY A 76 4.42 4.80 100.12
N SER A 77 3.90 5.97 100.49
CA SER A 77 2.86 6.66 99.71
C SER A 77 3.39 7.06 98.33
N GLN A 78 2.86 6.43 97.28
CA GLN A 78 3.26 6.66 95.89
C GLN A 78 2.07 6.54 94.94
N PRO A 79 2.13 7.16 93.73
CA PRO A 79 1.03 7.13 92.78
C PRO A 79 0.90 5.75 92.12
N TYR A 80 -0.23 5.10 92.37
CA TYR A 80 -0.69 3.94 91.61
C TYR A 80 -1.74 4.40 90.60
N LEU A 81 -1.69 3.85 89.40
CA LEU A 81 -2.85 3.83 88.53
C LEU A 81 -3.83 2.78 89.05
N GLU A 82 -5.06 3.19 89.33
CA GLU A 82 -6.15 2.33 89.78
C GLU A 82 -7.21 2.20 88.69
N PHE A 83 -7.63 0.97 88.40
CA PHE A 83 -8.83 0.70 87.60
C PHE A 83 -9.56 -0.55 88.11
N THR A 84 -10.85 -0.66 87.78
CA THR A 84 -11.72 -1.74 88.30
C THR A 84 -12.40 -2.51 87.17
N GLY A 85 -12.74 -3.77 87.41
CA GLY A 85 -13.36 -4.63 86.40
C GLY A 85 -13.90 -5.95 86.97
N TRP A 86 -14.17 -6.89 86.08
CA TRP A 86 -14.48 -8.29 86.41
C TRP A 86 -13.85 -9.24 85.40
N SER A 87 -13.62 -10.51 85.77
CA SER A 87 -13.07 -11.53 84.85
C SER A 87 -13.44 -12.96 85.25
N ALA A 88 -13.73 -13.82 84.27
CA ALA A 88 -14.14 -15.22 84.45
C ALA A 88 -13.71 -16.13 83.28
N LEU A 89 -13.66 -17.45 83.50
CA LEU A 89 -13.47 -18.48 82.47
C LEU A 89 -14.82 -19.16 82.18
N LEU A 90 -15.52 -18.72 81.13
CA LEU A 90 -16.89 -19.17 80.88
C LEU A 90 -16.96 -20.62 80.40
N GLY A 91 -17.93 -21.34 80.96
CA GLY A 91 -18.18 -22.76 80.72
C GLY A 91 -17.11 -23.69 81.29
N TRP A 92 -15.99 -23.18 81.82
CA TRP A 92 -14.91 -24.00 82.39
C TRP A 92 -15.34 -24.72 83.66
N HIS A 93 -15.71 -23.98 84.71
CA HIS A 93 -16.11 -24.49 86.03
C HIS A 93 -16.83 -23.39 86.84
N HIS A 94 -17.47 -23.75 87.95
CA HIS A 94 -18.04 -22.78 88.90
C HIS A 94 -16.93 -21.94 89.56
N HIS A 95 -17.18 -20.65 89.78
CA HIS A 95 -16.24 -19.73 90.45
C HIS A 95 -16.76 -19.33 91.84
N ASN A 96 -15.87 -19.35 92.84
CA ASN A 96 -16.11 -18.93 94.21
C ASN A 96 -14.91 -18.13 94.75
N ALA A 97 -14.95 -17.68 96.01
CA ALA A 97 -13.88 -16.83 96.58
C ALA A 97 -12.51 -17.53 96.65
N ASP A 98 -12.49 -18.84 96.86
CA ASP A 98 -11.29 -19.60 97.22
C ASP A 98 -10.58 -20.21 96.00
N ASN A 99 -11.31 -20.48 94.91
CA ASN A 99 -10.77 -21.20 93.75
C ASN A 99 -10.19 -20.33 92.62
N GLN A 100 -10.22 -19.00 92.73
CA GLN A 100 -9.85 -18.09 91.62
C GLN A 100 -8.90 -16.94 91.98
N LYS A 101 -8.15 -16.43 91.00
CA LYS A 101 -7.35 -15.18 91.08
C LYS A 101 -7.30 -14.45 89.74
N THR A 102 -7.09 -13.13 89.79
CA THR A 102 -6.88 -12.26 88.61
C THR A 102 -5.60 -11.45 88.77
N TYR A 103 -4.85 -11.27 87.68
CA TYR A 103 -3.60 -10.49 87.64
C TYR A 103 -3.56 -9.57 86.41
N ILE A 104 -2.84 -8.45 86.53
CA ILE A 104 -2.48 -7.58 85.40
C ILE A 104 -0.98 -7.70 85.14
N TRP A 105 -0.63 -7.92 83.88
CA TRP A 105 0.74 -8.14 83.43
C TRP A 105 1.16 -7.02 82.46
N ALA A 106 2.12 -6.19 82.87
CA ALA A 106 2.67 -5.10 82.09
C ALA A 106 3.98 -5.51 81.41
N SER A 107 4.14 -5.20 80.12
CA SER A 107 5.33 -5.55 79.33
C SER A 107 5.75 -4.42 78.39
N ASN A 108 6.98 -3.92 78.54
CA ASN A 108 7.57 -2.92 77.64
C ASN A 108 8.49 -3.63 76.64
N LYS A 109 8.09 -3.61 75.36
CA LYS A 109 8.82 -4.29 74.28
C LYS A 109 10.12 -3.59 73.87
N ASN A 110 10.26 -2.31 74.17
CA ASN A 110 11.41 -1.51 73.75
C ASN A 110 12.64 -1.75 74.64
N ASN A 111 12.42 -1.95 75.95
CA ASN A 111 13.47 -2.22 76.93
C ASN A 111 13.45 -3.65 77.51
N GLY A 112 12.49 -4.49 77.10
CA GLY A 112 12.37 -5.90 77.48
C GLY A 112 11.89 -6.16 78.93
N LYS A 113 11.59 -5.12 79.71
CA LYS A 113 11.12 -5.26 81.09
C LYS A 113 9.66 -5.70 81.14
N SER A 114 9.31 -6.43 82.19
CA SER A 114 7.93 -6.86 82.43
C SER A 114 7.67 -7.14 83.90
N TYR A 115 6.46 -6.79 84.35
CA TYR A 115 6.03 -6.87 85.76
C TYR A 115 4.61 -7.44 85.83
N MET A 116 4.33 -8.27 86.84
CA MET A 116 3.00 -8.81 87.12
C MET A 116 2.52 -8.33 88.48
N TYR A 117 1.28 -7.85 88.52
CA TYR A 117 0.64 -7.34 89.72
C TYR A 117 -0.62 -8.17 90.02
N LEU A 118 -0.79 -8.56 91.28
CA LEU A 118 -2.06 -9.11 91.78
C LEU A 118 -3.14 -8.02 91.74
N ALA A 119 -4.38 -8.42 91.49
CA ALA A 119 -5.54 -7.57 91.65
C ALA A 119 -6.31 -7.93 92.94
N GLU A 120 -6.90 -6.92 93.60
CA GLU A 120 -7.71 -7.11 94.80
C GLU A 120 -9.07 -7.69 94.40
N MET A 121 -9.29 -8.98 94.68
CA MET A 121 -10.54 -9.68 94.36
C MET A 121 -11.69 -9.20 95.27
N ASN A 122 -12.89 -9.06 94.72
CA ASN A 122 -14.07 -8.60 95.47
C ASN A 122 -15.33 -9.43 95.16
N GLY A 123 -16.33 -9.33 96.05
CA GLY A 123 -17.54 -10.17 96.06
C GLY A 123 -18.56 -9.97 94.94
N LEU A 124 -18.21 -9.30 93.84
CA LEU A 124 -19.10 -9.13 92.69
C LEU A 124 -19.36 -10.48 92.00
N SER A 125 -20.63 -10.74 91.65
CA SER A 125 -21.10 -11.95 90.97
C SER A 125 -21.63 -11.66 89.58
N ALA A 126 -21.15 -12.39 88.57
CA ALA A 126 -21.66 -12.33 87.20
C ALA A 126 -22.80 -13.35 86.94
N SER A 127 -23.06 -14.26 87.88
CA SER A 127 -23.97 -15.42 87.74
C SER A 127 -25.29 -15.09 87.03
N LYS A 128 -26.02 -14.07 87.51
CA LYS A 128 -27.34 -13.68 86.97
C LYS A 128 -27.28 -12.93 85.64
N ASP A 129 -26.16 -12.31 85.29
CA ASP A 129 -26.01 -11.56 84.02
C ASP A 129 -25.56 -12.44 82.86
N LEU A 130 -25.07 -13.65 83.14
CA LEU A 130 -24.68 -14.66 82.16
C LEU A 130 -25.71 -15.81 82.03
N GLU A 131 -26.77 -15.77 82.84
CA GLU A 131 -27.84 -16.76 82.92
C GLU A 131 -28.65 -16.89 81.61
N TYR A 132 -28.52 -18.04 80.95
CA TYR A 132 -29.38 -18.40 79.82
C TYR A 132 -30.84 -18.54 80.28
N ASN A 133 -31.77 -17.96 79.49
CA ASN A 133 -33.20 -17.93 79.79
C ASN A 133 -33.54 -17.35 81.18
N ARG A 134 -32.81 -16.31 81.62
CA ARG A 134 -33.01 -15.59 82.90
C ARG A 134 -34.48 -15.34 83.24
N GLN A 135 -34.98 -16.06 84.25
CA GLN A 135 -36.38 -15.97 84.71
C GLN A 135 -36.63 -14.83 85.72
N SER A 136 -35.58 -14.27 86.32
CA SER A 136 -35.70 -13.18 87.30
C SER A 136 -34.40 -12.36 87.41
N PRO A 137 -34.48 -11.08 87.82
CA PRO A 137 -33.29 -10.27 88.10
C PRO A 137 -32.42 -10.86 89.22
N THR A 138 -33.04 -11.24 90.35
CA THR A 138 -32.36 -11.51 91.63
C THR A 138 -32.72 -12.86 92.28
N GLY A 139 -33.60 -13.67 91.68
CA GLY A 139 -33.89 -15.02 92.18
C GLY A 139 -32.75 -16.02 91.89
N PRO A 140 -32.91 -17.31 92.24
CA PRO A 140 -31.91 -18.34 91.93
C PRO A 140 -31.63 -18.45 90.43
N ILE A 141 -30.52 -19.09 90.08
CA ILE A 141 -30.13 -19.40 88.70
C ILE A 141 -31.09 -20.45 88.13
N TYR A 142 -31.65 -20.19 86.95
CA TYR A 142 -32.48 -21.15 86.23
C TYR A 142 -31.63 -22.34 85.72
N LYS A 143 -32.07 -23.57 86.02
CA LYS A 143 -31.44 -24.83 85.60
C LYS A 143 -29.91 -24.83 85.83
N PRO A 144 -29.45 -24.73 87.09
CA PRO A 144 -28.02 -24.66 87.40
C PRO A 144 -27.31 -25.98 87.05
N CYS A 145 -26.02 -25.91 86.75
CA CYS A 145 -25.18 -27.09 86.62
C CYS A 145 -24.91 -27.72 88.00
N SER A 146 -24.65 -29.03 88.01
CA SER A 146 -24.01 -29.70 89.16
C SER A 146 -22.60 -29.16 89.36
N GLU A 147 -22.12 -29.10 90.60
CA GLU A 147 -20.84 -28.43 90.94
C GLU A 147 -19.65 -28.98 90.14
N GLY A 148 -19.49 -30.31 90.05
CA GLY A 148 -18.41 -30.96 89.28
C GLY A 148 -18.56 -30.92 87.76
N THR A 149 -19.36 -30.01 87.19
CA THR A 149 -19.53 -29.86 85.74
C THR A 149 -18.44 -28.97 85.15
N TYR A 150 -17.76 -29.47 84.12
CA TYR A 150 -16.76 -28.71 83.34
C TYR A 150 -17.16 -28.58 81.87
N ASN A 151 -16.56 -27.62 81.16
CA ASN A 151 -16.66 -27.41 79.70
C ASN A 151 -18.09 -27.54 79.14
N THR A 152 -19.03 -26.75 79.67
CA THR A 152 -20.47 -26.87 79.36
C THR A 152 -21.10 -25.54 78.94
N SER A 153 -21.97 -25.57 77.93
CA SER A 153 -22.73 -24.41 77.43
C SER A 153 -23.88 -24.02 78.36
N ASN A 154 -24.15 -22.73 78.49
CA ASN A 154 -25.23 -22.20 79.34
C ASN A 154 -26.65 -22.60 78.86
N GLU A 155 -26.81 -22.96 77.59
CA GLU A 155 -28.06 -23.57 77.07
C GLU A 155 -28.38 -24.93 77.72
N ILE A 156 -27.36 -25.67 78.15
CA ILE A 156 -27.50 -26.98 78.79
C ILE A 156 -27.80 -26.80 80.27
N CYS A 157 -26.96 -26.03 80.99
CA CYS A 157 -27.17 -25.64 82.38
C CYS A 157 -26.33 -24.39 82.70
N ASN A 158 -26.76 -23.59 83.67
CA ASN A 158 -26.06 -22.36 84.05
C ASN A 158 -25.05 -22.60 85.18
N MET A 159 -23.81 -22.12 85.03
CA MET A 159 -22.79 -22.12 86.09
C MET A 159 -22.89 -20.89 86.98
N TYR A 160 -22.31 -20.98 88.19
CA TYR A 160 -22.12 -19.85 89.09
C TYR A 160 -20.75 -19.19 88.82
N TYR A 161 -20.75 -17.86 88.77
CA TYR A 161 -19.60 -16.99 88.52
C TYR A 161 -19.52 -15.91 89.62
N ASP A 162 -19.29 -16.35 90.85
CA ASP A 162 -19.27 -15.48 92.03
C ASP A 162 -17.83 -15.04 92.37
N HIS A 163 -17.67 -13.91 93.08
CA HIS A 163 -16.35 -13.31 93.43
C HIS A 163 -15.42 -13.02 92.24
N VAL A 164 -15.99 -12.62 91.10
CA VAL A 164 -15.26 -12.41 89.82
C VAL A 164 -14.78 -10.97 89.60
N GLY A 165 -15.16 -10.03 90.46
CA GLY A 165 -14.75 -8.62 90.38
C GLY A 165 -13.35 -8.37 90.94
N PHE A 166 -12.67 -7.33 90.44
CA PHE A 166 -11.31 -6.98 90.89
C PHE A 166 -11.00 -5.47 90.85
N VAL A 167 -9.97 -5.06 91.62
CA VAL A 167 -9.30 -3.76 91.54
C VAL A 167 -7.83 -3.96 91.17
N ALA A 168 -7.34 -3.30 90.13
CA ALA A 168 -5.93 -3.29 89.76
C ALA A 168 -5.23 -2.03 90.29
N HIS A 169 -4.00 -2.18 90.80
CA HIS A 169 -3.17 -1.06 91.27
C HIS A 169 -1.77 -1.20 90.67
N ILE A 170 -1.39 -0.32 89.74
CA ILE A 170 -0.12 -0.37 89.01
C ILE A 170 0.78 0.80 89.46
N PRO A 171 1.95 0.57 90.09
CA PRO A 171 2.82 1.64 90.58
C PRO A 171 3.45 2.43 89.42
N LEU A 172 3.03 3.68 89.20
CA LEU A 172 3.47 4.46 88.04
C LEU A 172 4.96 4.84 88.09
N LYS A 173 5.55 4.97 89.29
CA LYS A 173 6.98 5.25 89.45
C LYS A 173 7.89 4.08 89.04
N GLU A 174 7.39 2.85 89.00
CA GLU A 174 8.15 1.70 88.50
C GLU A 174 8.18 1.68 86.96
N LEU A 175 7.09 2.13 86.33
CA LEU A 175 6.92 2.13 84.87
C LEU A 175 7.46 3.41 84.20
N PHE A 176 7.40 4.54 84.90
CA PHE A 176 7.74 5.88 84.41
C PHE A 176 8.52 6.69 85.47
N PRO A 177 9.82 6.42 85.66
CA PRO A 177 10.66 7.25 86.52
C PRO A 177 10.72 8.69 86.01
N ASP A 178 10.65 9.63 86.96
CA ASP A 178 10.79 11.09 86.80
C ASP A 178 9.83 11.82 85.84
N GLY A 179 8.94 11.12 85.12
CA GLY A 179 7.91 11.76 84.28
C GLY A 179 8.49 12.58 83.12
N ILE A 180 9.50 12.01 82.44
CA ILE A 180 10.21 12.60 81.30
C ILE A 180 10.56 11.59 80.19
N SER A 181 10.20 10.31 80.35
CA SER A 181 10.53 9.22 79.43
C SER A 181 9.29 8.73 78.70
N GLU A 182 9.24 8.86 77.37
CA GLU A 182 8.12 8.43 76.52
C GLU A 182 8.08 6.89 76.31
N ASP A 183 8.17 6.16 77.41
CA ASP A 183 8.08 4.69 77.45
C ASP A 183 6.64 4.21 77.19
N VAL A 184 6.49 2.93 76.81
CA VAL A 184 5.18 2.32 76.56
C VAL A 184 5.10 0.89 77.06
N TRP A 185 4.05 0.59 77.84
CA TRP A 185 3.80 -0.69 78.47
C TRP A 185 2.49 -1.30 77.97
N GLU A 186 2.58 -2.46 77.31
CA GLU A 186 1.39 -3.24 76.95
C GLU A 186 0.86 -4.01 78.16
N LEU A 187 -0.44 -3.92 78.41
CA LEU A 187 -1.12 -4.64 79.49
C LEU A 187 -1.82 -5.91 78.98
N LYS A 188 -1.80 -6.95 79.83
CA LYS A 188 -2.44 -8.26 79.61
C LYS A 188 -3.18 -8.65 80.90
N ILE A 189 -4.25 -9.42 80.77
CA ILE A 189 -5.05 -9.90 81.91
C ILE A 189 -4.96 -11.41 82.01
N ILE A 190 -4.72 -11.90 83.23
CA ILE A 190 -4.54 -13.33 83.53
C ILE A 190 -5.62 -13.74 84.52
N LYS A 191 -6.32 -14.84 84.25
CA LYS A 191 -7.29 -15.48 85.15
C LYS A 191 -6.82 -16.88 85.50
N ASN A 192 -6.87 -17.22 86.79
CA ASN A 192 -6.69 -18.58 87.30
C ASN A 192 -8.00 -19.05 87.95
N VAL A 193 -8.44 -20.28 87.64
CA VAL A 193 -9.59 -20.96 88.27
C VAL A 193 -9.26 -22.45 88.44
N ASP A 194 -9.23 -22.96 89.67
CA ASP A 194 -8.83 -24.35 89.99
C ASP A 194 -7.50 -24.79 89.35
N GLY A 195 -6.52 -23.87 89.31
CA GLY A 195 -5.21 -24.10 88.69
C GLY A 195 -5.16 -23.90 87.17
N ARG A 196 -6.29 -23.67 86.50
CA ARG A 196 -6.37 -23.35 85.08
C ARG A 196 -6.00 -21.87 84.85
N VAL A 197 -4.73 -21.61 84.59
CA VAL A 197 -4.23 -20.27 84.24
C VAL A 197 -4.41 -19.99 82.74
N VAL A 198 -5.15 -18.93 82.41
CA VAL A 198 -5.40 -18.45 81.05
C VAL A 198 -5.18 -16.94 80.99
N TRP A 199 -4.53 -16.44 79.93
CA TRP A 199 -4.36 -15.01 79.68
C TRP A 199 -4.96 -14.57 78.34
N ASP A 200 -5.33 -13.30 78.25
CA ASP A 200 -5.57 -12.60 76.98
C ASP A 200 -4.90 -11.22 77.03
N ASP A 201 -4.69 -10.62 75.86
CA ASP A 201 -4.29 -9.22 75.79
C ASP A 201 -5.43 -8.36 76.36
N LEU A 202 -5.11 -7.40 77.24
CA LEU A 202 -6.14 -6.55 77.84
C LEU A 202 -6.63 -5.57 76.77
N LYS A 203 -7.94 -5.52 76.53
CA LYS A 203 -8.57 -4.60 75.57
C LYS A 203 -9.66 -3.79 76.23
N LEU A 204 -9.79 -2.53 75.83
CA LEU A 204 -10.72 -1.56 76.39
C LEU A 204 -11.77 -1.16 75.32
N PRO A 205 -13.08 -1.24 75.63
CA PRO A 205 -14.17 -0.89 74.71
C PRO A 205 -14.61 0.60 74.81
N PHE A 206 -13.73 1.42 75.37
CA PHE A 206 -13.83 2.87 75.45
C PHE A 206 -12.40 3.42 75.59
N HIS A 207 -12.20 4.68 75.20
CA HIS A 207 -10.98 5.41 75.52
C HIS A 207 -11.08 5.98 76.94
N PHE A 208 -9.93 6.11 77.60
CA PHE A 208 -9.81 6.77 78.90
C PHE A 208 -9.25 8.19 78.71
N ASP A 209 -9.80 9.18 79.43
CA ASP A 209 -9.24 10.54 79.45
C ASP A 209 -7.82 10.49 80.04
N ALA A 210 -6.81 10.95 79.29
CA ALA A 210 -5.42 10.91 79.73
C ALA A 210 -5.21 11.69 81.05
N LEU A 211 -4.47 11.11 81.99
CA LEU A 211 -4.33 11.63 83.34
C LEU A 211 -3.01 12.39 83.52
N PRO A 212 -3.02 13.60 84.09
CA PRO A 212 -1.82 14.40 84.26
C PRO A 212 -0.87 13.75 85.26
N PHE A 213 0.40 13.60 84.86
CA PHE A 213 1.44 12.93 85.65
C PHE A 213 2.82 13.52 85.31
N GLY A 214 3.53 14.05 86.30
CA GLY A 214 4.85 14.66 86.06
C GLY A 214 4.76 15.91 85.19
N SER A 215 5.41 15.89 84.01
CA SER A 215 5.51 17.02 83.08
C SER A 215 4.59 16.91 81.85
N GLY A 216 3.66 15.97 81.88
CA GLY A 216 2.85 15.55 80.74
C GLY A 216 1.73 14.60 81.18
N GLU A 217 1.39 13.65 80.32
CA GLU A 217 0.14 12.89 80.44
C GLU A 217 0.37 11.37 80.33
N ILE A 218 -0.32 10.61 81.18
CA ILE A 218 -0.42 9.15 81.15
C ILE A 218 -1.72 8.76 80.44
N ASP A 219 -1.56 8.09 79.30
CA ASP A 219 -2.61 7.61 78.41
C ASP A 219 -2.72 6.08 78.52
N LEU A 220 -3.94 5.54 78.48
CA LEU A 220 -4.20 4.09 78.48
C LEU A 220 -5.20 3.75 77.38
N ASP A 221 -4.67 3.45 76.20
CA ASP A 221 -5.46 3.25 75.00
C ASP A 221 -5.26 1.85 74.39
N SER A 222 -6.36 1.25 73.93
CA SER A 222 -6.35 0.01 73.12
C SER A 222 -6.29 0.29 71.61
N GLY A 223 -6.16 1.54 71.21
CA GLY A 223 -6.09 1.97 69.82
C GLY A 223 -7.47 2.26 69.23
N LEU A 224 -7.42 2.86 68.04
CA LEU A 224 -8.55 3.24 67.19
C LEU A 224 -9.45 2.05 66.77
N ASN A 225 -10.29 1.53 67.68
CA ASN A 225 -11.72 1.29 67.44
C ASN A 225 -12.48 0.88 68.73
N ALA A 226 -12.30 1.59 69.85
CA ALA A 226 -12.79 1.14 71.15
C ALA A 226 -14.32 0.87 71.18
N GLU A 227 -15.12 1.66 70.44
CA GLU A 227 -16.58 1.52 70.38
C GLU A 227 -17.09 0.40 69.47
N SER A 228 -16.20 -0.28 68.73
CA SER A 228 -16.52 -1.36 67.79
C SER A 228 -16.66 -2.69 68.52
N LEU A 229 -17.91 -3.13 68.70
CA LEU A 229 -18.23 -4.38 69.39
C LEU A 229 -18.68 -5.44 68.39
N ARG A 230 -17.95 -6.55 68.30
CA ARG A 230 -18.26 -7.68 67.41
C ARG A 230 -18.93 -8.80 68.20
N MET A 231 -20.12 -9.23 67.76
CA MET A 231 -20.91 -10.23 68.48
C MET A 231 -20.24 -11.61 68.37
N ALA A 232 -19.87 -12.20 69.52
CA ALA A 232 -19.15 -13.47 69.58
C ALA A 232 -20.05 -14.69 69.34
N ASP A 233 -21.19 -14.73 70.03
CA ASP A 233 -21.98 -15.95 70.20
C ASP A 233 -23.35 -15.84 69.50
N PRO A 234 -23.91 -16.97 68.98
CA PRO A 234 -25.29 -17.04 68.47
C PRO A 234 -26.34 -16.88 69.58
N GLY A 235 -27.58 -16.58 69.18
CA GLY A 235 -28.73 -16.54 70.10
C GLY A 235 -28.77 -15.36 71.08
N VAL A 236 -27.82 -14.43 71.01
CA VAL A 236 -27.78 -13.26 71.92
C VAL A 236 -28.90 -12.28 71.56
N VAL A 237 -29.77 -12.01 72.54
CA VAL A 237 -31.02 -11.24 72.39
C VAL A 237 -30.77 -9.74 72.28
N ARG A 238 -31.51 -9.04 71.40
CA ARG A 238 -31.54 -7.57 71.31
C ARG A 238 -32.51 -6.98 72.33
N ARG A 239 -32.04 -6.64 73.53
CA ARG A 239 -32.88 -6.12 74.64
C ARG A 239 -33.14 -4.63 74.52
N ASN A 240 -34.31 -4.16 74.93
CA ASN A 240 -34.68 -2.73 74.89
C ASN A 240 -33.93 -1.89 75.93
N TYR A 241 -33.59 -2.49 77.08
CA TYR A 241 -32.82 -1.88 78.17
C TYR A 241 -31.89 -2.92 78.84
N PRO A 242 -30.88 -2.51 79.64
CA PRO A 242 -29.96 -3.44 80.31
C PRO A 242 -30.70 -4.48 81.15
N ARG A 243 -30.28 -5.75 81.06
CA ARG A 243 -30.79 -6.87 81.89
C ARG A 243 -32.31 -7.14 81.84
N GLU A 244 -33.02 -6.58 80.85
CA GLU A 244 -34.45 -6.86 80.57
C GLU A 244 -34.75 -8.37 80.59
N GLY A 245 -35.71 -8.83 81.39
CA GLY A 245 -36.12 -10.23 81.48
C GLY A 245 -37.19 -10.62 80.45
N GLY A 246 -37.33 -11.92 80.18
CA GLY A 246 -38.40 -12.45 79.33
C GLY A 246 -38.08 -12.50 77.82
N TRP A 247 -39.14 -12.62 77.01
CA TRP A 247 -39.08 -12.92 75.57
C TRP A 247 -39.03 -11.66 74.70
N SER A 248 -38.10 -11.61 73.74
CA SER A 248 -37.82 -10.45 72.88
C SER A 248 -38.59 -10.40 71.56
N GLY A 249 -39.61 -11.24 71.38
CA GLY A 249 -40.31 -11.35 70.09
C GLY A 249 -39.47 -11.93 68.96
N GLY A 250 -38.41 -12.69 69.27
CA GLY A 250 -37.51 -13.30 68.28
C GLY A 250 -36.38 -12.40 67.76
N LYS A 251 -36.06 -11.30 68.46
CA LYS A 251 -35.03 -10.34 68.07
C LYS A 251 -33.65 -10.73 68.62
N TYR A 252 -32.71 -11.03 67.72
CA TYR A 252 -31.34 -11.48 68.04
C TYR A 252 -30.25 -10.67 67.30
N PHE A 253 -29.07 -10.54 67.90
CA PHE A 253 -27.87 -10.04 67.24
C PHE A 253 -27.30 -11.11 66.29
N ILE A 254 -26.53 -10.69 65.29
CA ILE A 254 -25.93 -11.57 64.27
C ILE A 254 -24.48 -11.85 64.66
N PRO A 255 -24.05 -13.12 64.84
CA PRO A 255 -22.66 -13.46 65.15
C PRO A 255 -21.66 -12.99 64.10
N GLY A 256 -20.45 -12.65 64.53
CA GLY A 256 -19.40 -12.09 63.69
C GLY A 256 -19.67 -10.68 63.15
N LYS A 257 -20.90 -10.16 63.27
CA LYS A 257 -21.24 -8.80 62.87
C LYS A 257 -20.81 -7.80 63.93
N THR A 258 -20.18 -6.73 63.47
CA THR A 258 -19.81 -5.55 64.28
C THR A 258 -21.01 -4.61 64.45
N TYR A 259 -21.13 -4.03 65.64
CA TYR A 259 -22.15 -3.07 66.04
C TYR A 259 -21.49 -1.91 66.79
N GLN A 260 -21.94 -0.67 66.54
CA GLN A 260 -21.42 0.52 67.22
C GLN A 260 -22.04 0.67 68.60
N ARG A 261 -21.20 0.67 69.65
CA ARG A 261 -21.58 1.09 71.01
C ARG A 261 -21.98 2.57 71.00
N VAL A 262 -23.14 2.90 71.55
CA VAL A 262 -23.61 4.28 71.75
C VAL A 262 -24.01 4.60 73.19
N LEU A 263 -24.33 3.56 73.97
CA LEU A 263 -24.49 3.63 75.41
C LEU A 263 -23.80 2.43 76.06
N GLN A 264 -23.54 2.54 77.35
CA GLN A 264 -23.12 1.42 78.19
C GLN A 264 -23.79 1.56 79.55
N ASN A 265 -23.81 0.47 80.31
CA ASN A 265 -24.38 0.44 81.64
C ASN A 265 -23.55 -0.45 82.55
N GLU A 266 -23.06 0.14 83.64
CA GLU A 266 -22.05 -0.45 84.53
C GLU A 266 -22.58 -0.74 85.94
N GLU A 267 -23.86 -0.47 86.24
CA GLU A 267 -24.46 -0.58 87.61
C GLU A 267 -24.20 -1.88 88.39
N ASN A 268 -23.97 -3.01 87.70
CA ASN A 268 -23.83 -4.35 88.30
C ASN A 268 -22.43 -4.93 88.02
N THR A 269 -22.26 -6.26 88.04
CA THR A 269 -20.95 -6.90 87.79
C THR A 269 -20.56 -6.88 86.31
N VAL A 270 -21.46 -7.33 85.44
CA VAL A 270 -21.17 -7.40 84.00
C VAL A 270 -21.62 -6.09 83.35
N VAL A 271 -20.78 -5.52 82.49
CA VAL A 271 -21.14 -4.33 81.73
C VAL A 271 -22.13 -4.73 80.64
N TRP A 272 -23.16 -3.92 80.42
CA TRP A 272 -24.07 -4.09 79.29
C TRP A 272 -23.83 -2.96 78.30
N TYR A 273 -23.60 -3.32 77.03
CA TYR A 273 -23.37 -2.35 75.97
C TYR A 273 -24.64 -2.18 75.13
N GLY A 274 -25.05 -0.92 74.98
CA GLY A 274 -26.16 -0.48 74.16
C GLY A 274 -25.63 -0.06 72.80
N VAL A 275 -25.98 -0.82 71.76
CA VAL A 275 -25.53 -0.60 70.38
C VAL A 275 -26.67 -0.12 69.50
N ILE A 276 -26.39 0.62 68.43
CA ILE A 276 -27.41 0.91 67.41
C ILE A 276 -27.83 -0.39 66.73
N SER A 277 -29.14 -0.70 66.73
CA SER A 277 -29.69 -1.81 65.96
C SER A 277 -30.29 -1.33 64.64
N PRO A 278 -29.61 -1.51 63.49
CA PRO A 278 -30.21 -1.20 62.18
C PRO A 278 -31.40 -2.11 61.85
N HIS A 279 -31.61 -3.17 62.62
CA HIS A 279 -32.76 -4.08 62.51
C HIS A 279 -33.99 -3.62 63.31
N ASP A 280 -33.86 -2.56 64.12
CA ASP A 280 -34.92 -2.00 64.97
C ASP A 280 -35.00 -0.47 64.79
N GLY A 281 -34.98 0.01 63.54
CA GLY A 281 -35.13 1.45 63.24
C GLY A 281 -33.98 2.34 63.72
N ASN A 282 -32.79 1.77 63.95
CA ASN A 282 -31.64 2.39 64.62
C ASN A 282 -31.85 2.71 66.11
N GLU A 283 -32.90 2.17 66.76
CA GLU A 283 -33.01 2.24 68.21
C GLU A 283 -31.85 1.50 68.90
N THR A 284 -31.43 2.00 70.07
CA THR A 284 -30.43 1.32 70.90
C THR A 284 -30.95 -0.02 71.39
N ARG A 285 -30.10 -1.07 71.32
CA ARG A 285 -30.39 -2.40 71.87
C ARG A 285 -29.19 -2.96 72.62
N TRP A 286 -29.46 -3.74 73.66
CA TRP A 286 -28.50 -4.05 74.73
C TRP A 286 -28.13 -5.53 74.80
N ALA A 287 -26.85 -5.82 75.04
CA ALA A 287 -26.32 -7.13 75.39
C ALA A 287 -25.10 -7.04 76.33
N SER A 288 -24.82 -8.12 77.07
CA SER A 288 -23.73 -8.22 78.05
C SER A 288 -22.35 -8.28 77.38
N GLY A 289 -21.36 -7.61 77.99
CA GLY A 289 -19.95 -7.52 77.56
C GLY A 289 -19.24 -8.87 77.41
N ALA A 290 -19.72 -9.91 78.09
CA ALA A 290 -19.22 -11.29 77.93
C ALA A 290 -19.40 -11.85 76.50
N TYR A 291 -20.38 -11.33 75.75
CA TYR A 291 -20.70 -11.77 74.38
C TYR A 291 -20.13 -10.83 73.30
N TRP A 292 -19.42 -9.76 73.70
CA TRP A 292 -18.86 -8.75 72.80
C TRP A 292 -17.33 -8.87 72.76
N ILE A 293 -16.79 -9.09 71.55
CA ILE A 293 -15.36 -9.03 71.26
C ILE A 293 -15.00 -7.56 71.02
N PHE A 294 -13.88 -7.14 71.60
CA PHE A 294 -13.32 -5.80 71.42
C PHE A 294 -12.25 -5.86 70.33
N ASP A 295 -12.46 -5.14 69.21
CA ASP A 295 -11.59 -5.24 68.02
C ASP A 295 -10.29 -4.41 68.13
N GLY A 296 -10.03 -3.80 69.29
CA GLY A 296 -8.79 -3.06 69.58
C GLY A 296 -7.51 -3.91 69.67
N LYS A 297 -6.38 -3.21 69.79
CA LYS A 297 -5.05 -3.74 70.12
C LYS A 297 -4.93 -4.02 71.64
N PRO A 298 -3.85 -4.67 72.12
CA PRO A 298 -3.54 -4.70 73.55
C PRO A 298 -3.42 -3.28 74.10
N ALA A 299 -3.98 -3.03 75.29
CA ALA A 299 -3.99 -1.71 75.93
C ALA A 299 -2.55 -1.25 76.24
N ARG A 300 -2.21 -0.03 75.83
CA ARG A 300 -0.87 0.56 75.96
C ARG A 300 -0.91 1.69 76.96
N LEU A 301 -0.37 1.45 78.15
CA LEU A 301 -0.08 2.51 79.11
C LEU A 301 1.14 3.28 78.60
N THR A 302 0.96 4.55 78.29
CA THR A 302 1.90 5.39 77.54
C THR A 302 2.12 6.69 78.30
N TYR A 303 3.38 7.15 78.40
CA TYR A 303 3.67 8.53 78.80
C TYR A 303 4.01 9.38 77.57
N ARG A 304 3.54 10.63 77.52
CA ARG A 304 3.88 11.58 76.44
C ARG A 304 4.22 12.96 77.01
N GLN A 305 5.16 13.63 76.37
CA GLN A 305 5.50 15.03 76.63
C GLN A 305 4.89 15.92 75.54
N ASN A 306 4.20 16.99 75.94
CA ASN A 306 3.41 17.82 75.03
C ASN A 306 4.28 18.72 74.13
N ASN A 307 4.63 18.18 72.95
CA ASN A 307 5.36 18.80 71.84
C ASN A 307 4.55 18.66 70.53
N LYS A 308 4.93 19.36 69.45
CA LYS A 308 4.42 19.03 68.10
C LYS A 308 5.46 19.16 66.99
N THR A 309 5.35 18.28 66.01
CA THR A 309 6.23 18.25 64.84
C THR A 309 5.54 18.93 63.66
N CYS A 310 6.21 19.89 63.05
CA CYS A 310 5.75 20.53 61.82
C CYS A 310 6.09 19.65 60.60
N PRO A 311 5.22 19.57 59.57
CA PRO A 311 5.45 18.64 58.47
C PRO A 311 6.77 18.85 57.71
N ASP A 312 7.32 20.07 57.69
CA ASP A 312 8.63 20.34 57.07
C ASP A 312 9.84 19.64 57.72
N GLY A 313 9.65 18.99 58.87
CA GLY A 313 10.65 18.22 59.62
C GLY A 313 11.14 18.90 60.91
N SER A 314 10.71 20.13 61.19
CA SER A 314 11.02 20.82 62.45
C SER A 314 10.10 20.40 63.62
N VAL A 315 10.59 20.50 64.85
CA VAL A 315 9.81 20.20 66.08
C VAL A 315 9.72 21.47 66.93
N VAL A 316 8.52 21.80 67.40
CA VAL A 316 8.18 23.07 68.06
C VAL A 316 7.24 22.84 69.25
N GLY A 317 7.02 23.88 70.07
CA GLY A 317 6.02 23.83 71.14
C GLY A 317 4.59 23.76 70.59
N VAL A 318 3.66 23.15 71.33
CA VAL A 318 2.26 22.91 70.87
C VAL A 318 1.52 24.19 70.43
N ASN A 319 1.98 25.37 70.85
CA ASN A 319 1.37 26.67 70.55
C ASN A 319 1.97 27.43 69.33
N GLU A 320 3.01 26.91 68.66
CA GLU A 320 3.72 27.62 67.58
C GLU A 320 3.19 27.22 66.17
N ARG A 321 3.37 28.03 65.12
CA ARG A 321 2.79 27.72 63.78
C ARG A 321 3.72 26.86 62.92
N CYS A 322 3.13 25.97 62.12
CA CYS A 322 3.86 24.98 61.34
C CYS A 322 3.89 25.25 59.83
N ILE A 323 5.01 24.83 59.23
CA ILE A 323 5.33 24.89 57.81
C ILE A 323 5.27 23.47 57.24
N ILE A 324 4.83 23.32 55.99
CA ILE A 324 4.86 22.07 55.22
C ILE A 324 5.85 22.18 54.05
N ASN A 325 6.48 21.06 53.71
CA ASN A 325 7.19 20.90 52.44
C ASN A 325 6.20 20.39 51.38
N VAL A 326 6.05 21.15 50.30
CA VAL A 326 5.48 20.66 49.04
C VAL A 326 6.63 20.19 48.17
N ASN A 327 6.69 18.89 47.86
CA ASN A 327 7.60 18.36 46.84
C ASN A 327 6.82 18.22 45.54
N ILE A 328 7.09 19.08 44.57
CA ILE A 328 6.48 19.02 43.24
C ILE A 328 7.44 18.27 42.33
N GLN A 329 7.11 17.01 42.03
CA GLN A 329 7.83 16.20 41.04
C GLN A 329 7.31 16.52 39.65
N HIS A 330 8.16 17.15 38.85
CA HIS A 330 7.97 17.30 37.41
C HIS A 330 8.62 16.09 36.75
N VAL A 331 7.82 15.21 36.12
CA VAL A 331 8.32 13.93 35.57
C VAL A 331 7.99 13.76 34.09
N ASP A 332 8.85 13.02 33.41
CA ASP A 332 8.54 12.38 32.14
C ASP A 332 7.45 11.31 32.36
N ALA A 333 6.34 11.43 31.63
CA ALA A 333 5.21 10.52 31.69
C ALA A 333 5.54 9.13 31.11
N ASN A 334 6.51 9.03 30.20
CA ASN A 334 6.88 7.83 29.47
C ASN A 334 8.03 7.12 30.22
N THR A 335 9.21 7.76 30.33
CA THR A 335 10.39 7.13 30.97
C THR A 335 10.32 7.10 32.51
N LYS A 336 9.37 7.83 33.12
CA LYS A 336 9.25 8.05 34.58
C LYS A 336 10.45 8.80 35.20
N LYS A 337 11.40 9.29 34.40
CA LYS A 337 12.51 10.13 34.83
C LYS A 337 11.98 11.41 35.48
N ILE A 338 12.58 11.79 36.60
CA ILE A 338 12.33 13.09 37.23
C ILE A 338 13.09 14.16 36.42
N LEU A 339 12.36 15.17 35.94
CA LEU A 339 12.89 16.32 35.19
C LEU A 339 13.37 17.40 36.16
N ARG A 340 12.58 17.67 37.21
CA ARG A 340 12.93 18.56 38.32
C ARG A 340 12.09 18.19 39.56
N GLU A 341 12.66 18.34 40.74
CA GLU A 341 11.91 18.40 42.00
C GLU A 341 11.92 19.84 42.51
N ASP A 342 10.75 20.46 42.65
CA ASP A 342 10.60 21.75 43.30
C ASP A 342 10.13 21.57 44.74
N GLN A 343 11.01 21.90 45.69
CA GLN A 343 10.63 22.02 47.08
C GLN A 343 10.13 23.44 47.35
N LYS A 344 8.84 23.59 47.61
CA LYS A 344 8.22 24.83 48.09
C LYS A 344 7.81 24.66 49.55
N LYS A 345 7.86 25.74 50.34
CA LYS A 345 7.34 25.79 51.71
C LYS A 345 6.06 26.60 51.76
N LEU A 346 5.02 26.06 52.40
CA LEU A 346 3.74 26.73 52.67
C LEU A 346 3.43 26.66 54.16
N ASN A 347 2.65 27.60 54.71
CA ASN A 347 2.14 27.45 56.07
C ASN A 347 0.88 26.58 56.05
N VAL A 348 0.65 25.83 57.12
CA VAL A 348 -0.64 25.14 57.32
C VAL A 348 -1.77 26.18 57.32
N GLY A 349 -2.77 25.97 56.46
CA GLY A 349 -3.91 26.86 56.27
C GLY A 349 -3.82 27.81 55.07
N ASP A 350 -2.67 27.92 54.40
CA ASP A 350 -2.55 28.73 53.16
C ASP A 350 -3.25 28.04 51.98
N SER A 351 -4.06 28.77 51.21
CA SER A 351 -4.62 28.26 49.96
C SER A 351 -3.57 28.27 48.84
N TYR A 352 -3.45 27.16 48.11
CA TYR A 352 -2.50 26.99 47.02
C TYR A 352 -3.20 26.58 45.72
N GLN A 353 -2.62 26.99 44.59
CA GLN A 353 -2.94 26.51 43.25
C GLN A 353 -1.63 26.33 42.51
N PHE A 354 -1.15 25.09 42.43
CA PHE A 354 -0.01 24.74 41.58
C PHE A 354 -0.53 24.29 40.21
N LYS A 355 0.14 24.77 39.17
CA LYS A 355 -0.06 24.38 37.78
C LYS A 355 1.23 23.75 37.28
N PRO A 356 1.16 22.89 36.24
CA PRO A 356 2.37 22.48 35.55
C PRO A 356 3.08 23.70 34.98
N GLU A 357 4.39 23.57 34.82
CA GLU A 357 5.21 24.57 34.17
C GLU A 357 4.83 24.71 32.69
N GLN A 358 5.09 25.90 32.14
CA GLN A 358 4.79 26.19 30.74
C GLN A 358 5.74 25.45 29.79
N LYS A 359 5.29 25.25 28.55
CA LYS A 359 6.08 24.62 27.48
C LYS A 359 7.47 25.22 27.38
N GLY A 360 8.50 24.38 27.41
CA GLY A 360 9.91 24.77 27.30
C GLY A 360 10.62 25.10 28.62
N VAL A 361 9.95 25.01 29.78
CA VAL A 361 10.62 25.09 31.10
C VAL A 361 11.44 23.83 31.41
N PHE A 362 11.05 22.68 30.84
CA PHE A 362 11.89 21.48 30.76
C PHE A 362 12.08 21.10 29.30
N THR A 363 13.24 20.53 29.00
CA THR A 363 13.51 19.87 27.72
C THR A 363 14.00 18.44 27.97
N ASP A 364 13.89 17.59 26.96
CA ASP A 364 14.57 16.30 26.96
C ASP A 364 16.09 16.46 26.65
N SER A 365 16.76 15.33 26.41
CA SER A 365 18.20 15.28 26.08
C SER A 365 18.55 15.80 24.69
N GLU A 366 17.56 16.01 23.82
CA GLU A 366 17.72 16.51 22.45
C GLU A 366 17.31 17.98 22.33
N GLY A 367 16.63 18.51 23.35
CA GLY A 367 16.22 19.91 23.46
C GLY A 367 14.73 20.14 23.21
N ASN A 368 13.96 19.09 22.96
CA ASN A 368 12.52 19.22 22.67
C ASN A 368 11.76 19.63 23.95
N PRO A 369 10.79 20.54 23.86
CA PRO A 369 10.13 21.11 25.03
C PRO A 369 9.06 20.17 25.61
N TYR A 370 9.14 19.87 26.90
CA TYR A 370 8.09 19.13 27.60
C TYR A 370 6.79 19.95 27.73
N VAL A 371 5.66 19.26 27.60
CA VAL A 371 4.31 19.80 27.81
C VAL A 371 3.54 18.89 28.77
N ALA A 372 2.69 19.48 29.61
CA ALA A 372 1.90 18.73 30.59
C ALA A 372 0.89 17.80 29.90
N SER A 373 0.96 16.51 30.19
CA SER A 373 0.01 15.50 29.71
C SER A 373 -0.42 14.58 30.87
N PRO A 374 -1.72 14.44 31.19
CA PRO A 374 -2.88 14.99 30.47
C PRO A 374 -3.01 16.53 30.57
N SER A 375 -3.84 17.11 29.70
CA SER A 375 -4.14 18.55 29.66
C SER A 375 -4.86 19.01 30.94
N GLY A 376 -4.81 20.32 31.20
CA GLY A 376 -5.54 20.95 32.30
C GLY A 376 -5.11 20.49 33.71
N GLN A 377 -4.00 19.76 33.84
CA GLN A 377 -3.42 19.37 35.13
C GLN A 377 -3.35 20.56 36.07
N MET A 378 -3.88 20.40 37.29
CA MET A 378 -3.86 21.43 38.32
C MET A 378 -4.00 20.75 39.67
N TYR A 379 -3.22 21.21 40.65
CA TYR A 379 -3.36 20.81 42.05
C TYR A 379 -3.66 22.04 42.88
N GLU A 380 -4.92 22.19 43.27
CA GLU A 380 -5.40 23.29 44.09
C GLU A 380 -6.12 22.81 45.35
N GLY A 381 -6.10 23.64 46.39
CA GLY A 381 -6.68 23.32 47.69
C GLY A 381 -6.12 24.23 48.78
N THR A 382 -6.21 23.77 50.02
CA THR A 382 -5.61 24.43 51.19
C THR A 382 -4.54 23.53 51.79
N ALA A 383 -3.42 24.12 52.19
CA ALA A 383 -2.27 23.44 52.77
C ALA A 383 -2.66 22.79 54.12
N ALA A 384 -2.97 21.50 54.08
CA ALA A 384 -3.27 20.69 55.25
C ALA A 384 -1.99 20.32 56.04
N GLU A 385 -2.14 19.64 57.18
CA GLU A 385 -1.05 19.30 58.11
C GLU A 385 -0.16 18.14 57.64
N ASN A 386 0.09 18.04 56.33
CA ASN A 386 0.93 17.01 55.72
C ASN A 386 1.76 17.57 54.57
N ASN A 387 2.96 17.01 54.36
CA ASN A 387 3.74 17.30 53.18
C ASN A 387 3.00 16.83 51.92
N LEU A 388 2.94 17.70 50.92
CA LEU A 388 2.24 17.46 49.66
C LEU A 388 3.23 16.98 48.62
N SER A 389 3.13 15.71 48.21
CA SER A 389 3.83 15.23 47.02
C SER A 389 2.91 15.39 45.82
N LEU A 390 3.18 16.43 45.02
CA LEU A 390 2.41 16.74 43.83
C LEU A 390 3.20 16.27 42.60
N LYS A 391 2.52 15.64 41.64
CA LYS A 391 3.18 15.03 40.50
C LYS A 391 2.58 15.55 39.19
N PHE A 392 3.31 16.44 38.53
CA PHE A 392 2.97 16.86 37.18
C PHE A 392 3.66 15.94 36.18
N THR A 393 2.87 15.26 35.35
CA THR A 393 3.37 14.42 34.26
C THR A 393 3.46 15.25 32.98
N TYR A 394 4.60 15.15 32.31
CA TYR A 394 4.88 15.81 31.05
C TYR A 394 5.28 14.77 30.01
N LYS A 395 4.87 14.96 28.76
CA LYS A 395 5.47 14.26 27.61
C LYS A 395 6.35 15.26 26.86
N SER A 396 7.43 14.79 26.25
CA SER A 396 8.25 15.66 25.40
C SER A 396 7.41 15.99 24.17
N SER A 397 7.17 17.27 23.88
CA SER A 397 6.52 17.65 22.63
C SER A 397 7.55 17.51 21.51
N LEU A 398 7.42 16.42 20.77
CA LEU A 398 8.35 16.06 19.71
C LEU A 398 8.05 16.95 18.50
N PRO A 399 9.04 17.67 17.95
CA PRO A 399 8.89 18.28 16.64
C PRO A 399 8.55 17.18 15.62
N ASP A 400 7.86 17.55 14.55
CA ASP A 400 7.61 16.62 13.44
C ASP A 400 8.96 16.07 12.94
N PRO A 401 9.23 14.75 13.05
CA PRO A 401 10.46 14.14 12.57
C PRO A 401 10.46 14.01 11.04
N GLY A 402 9.40 14.47 10.37
CA GLY A 402 9.30 14.66 8.93
C GLY A 402 10.41 15.55 8.37
N LYS A 403 11.49 14.87 7.96
CA LYS A 403 12.67 15.44 7.33
C LYS A 403 12.60 15.24 5.80
N PRO A 404 13.16 16.17 5.00
CA PRO A 404 13.40 15.93 3.58
C PRO A 404 14.53 14.90 3.44
N GLY A 405 14.22 13.77 2.79
CA GLY A 405 15.15 12.68 2.51
C GLY A 405 15.63 12.63 1.06
N THR A 406 16.77 11.98 0.86
CA THR A 406 17.36 11.59 -0.42
C THR A 406 18.11 10.27 -0.22
N ASP A 407 17.76 9.22 -0.96
CA ASP A 407 18.50 7.96 -0.87
C ASP A 407 19.79 8.01 -1.70
N GLU A 408 20.82 7.30 -1.22
CA GLU A 408 22.02 7.06 -2.03
C GLU A 408 21.68 6.21 -3.26
N GLY A 409 22.03 6.71 -4.44
CA GLY A 409 21.84 6.00 -5.71
C GLY A 409 20.49 6.21 -6.39
N PHE A 410 19.81 7.34 -6.20
CA PHE A 410 19.01 7.93 -7.28
C PHE A 410 19.93 8.55 -8.35
N THR A 411 19.39 8.83 -9.54
CA THR A 411 20.14 9.42 -10.68
C THR A 411 19.48 10.68 -11.20
N ASP A 412 20.25 11.51 -11.89
CA ASP A 412 19.74 12.54 -12.81
C ASP A 412 18.80 11.92 -13.86
N GLY A 413 18.01 12.75 -14.54
CA GLY A 413 17.08 12.33 -15.57
C GLY A 413 17.76 11.58 -16.72
N MET A 414 17.45 10.29 -16.85
CA MET A 414 17.93 9.45 -17.96
C MET A 414 16.76 8.80 -18.70
N ALA A 415 16.88 8.74 -20.03
CA ALA A 415 15.94 8.06 -20.90
C ALA A 415 16.67 7.19 -21.92
N LYS A 416 15.96 6.17 -22.41
CA LYS A 416 16.41 5.32 -23.52
C LYS A 416 15.24 5.02 -24.44
N GLY A 417 15.45 5.19 -25.74
CA GLY A 417 14.37 5.04 -26.71
C GLY A 417 14.80 5.27 -28.14
N GLN A 418 13.82 5.30 -29.03
CA GLN A 418 13.97 5.52 -30.45
C GLN A 418 12.87 6.44 -30.99
N PHE A 419 13.19 7.15 -32.06
CA PHE A 419 12.17 7.68 -32.95
C PHE A 419 12.57 7.39 -34.40
N LEU A 420 11.55 7.23 -35.24
CA LEU A 420 11.72 6.83 -36.63
C LEU A 420 10.56 7.32 -37.50
N TRP A 421 10.80 7.31 -38.80
CA TRP A 421 9.76 7.32 -39.81
C TRP A 421 10.05 6.29 -40.89
N GLU A 422 9.02 5.67 -41.46
CA GLU A 422 9.14 4.77 -42.62
C GLU A 422 7.91 4.84 -43.53
N LEU A 423 8.08 4.54 -44.82
CA LEU A 423 6.98 4.36 -45.74
C LEU A 423 6.28 3.01 -45.49
N ARG A 424 4.97 3.03 -45.26
CA ARG A 424 4.12 1.84 -45.16
C ARG A 424 2.97 1.90 -46.16
N ARG A 425 2.72 0.81 -46.87
CA ARG A 425 1.52 0.66 -47.71
C ARG A 425 0.45 -0.14 -46.96
N VAL A 426 -0.34 0.57 -46.17
CA VAL A 426 -1.38 -0.01 -45.29
C VAL A 426 -2.65 -0.38 -46.07
N ASP A 427 -2.94 0.34 -47.17
CA ASP A 427 -4.02 0.06 -48.11
C ASP A 427 -3.41 -0.12 -49.52
N PRO A 428 -3.53 -1.30 -50.15
CA PRO A 428 -2.96 -1.55 -51.47
C PRO A 428 -3.67 -0.78 -52.60
N LEU A 429 -4.82 -0.13 -52.35
CA LEU A 429 -5.47 0.76 -53.30
C LEU A 429 -4.93 2.20 -53.25
N LYS A 430 -4.03 2.51 -52.30
CA LYS A 430 -3.52 3.87 -52.05
C LYS A 430 -1.99 3.98 -52.25
N PRO A 431 -1.47 5.20 -52.36
CA PRO A 431 -0.04 5.46 -52.18
C PRO A 431 0.44 5.07 -50.77
N SER A 432 1.74 4.86 -50.61
CA SER A 432 2.33 4.64 -49.28
C SER A 432 2.15 5.88 -48.40
N GLN A 433 2.00 5.65 -47.10
CA GLN A 433 1.91 6.66 -46.04
C GLN A 433 3.22 6.69 -45.23
N VAL A 434 3.52 7.81 -44.58
CA VAL A 434 4.64 7.90 -43.64
C VAL A 434 4.15 7.46 -42.26
N TYR A 435 4.58 6.28 -41.83
CA TYR A 435 4.47 5.86 -40.44
C TYR A 435 5.52 6.58 -39.60
N ILE A 436 5.13 7.01 -38.40
CA ILE A 436 5.95 7.79 -37.47
C ILE A 436 5.80 7.18 -36.08
N GLU A 437 6.92 6.96 -35.42
CA GLU A 437 7.00 6.32 -34.12
C GLU A 437 7.98 7.06 -33.19
N SER A 438 7.61 7.18 -31.92
CA SER A 438 8.45 7.72 -30.85
C SER A 438 8.19 6.90 -29.59
N ASP A 439 9.16 6.08 -29.20
CA ASP A 439 9.08 5.11 -28.11
C ASP A 439 10.28 5.28 -27.17
N PHE A 440 10.02 5.76 -25.96
CA PHE A 440 11.02 6.07 -24.94
C PHE A 440 10.60 5.54 -23.57
N SER A 441 11.61 5.04 -22.87
CA SER A 441 11.53 4.55 -21.49
C SER A 441 12.38 5.41 -20.57
N ILE A 442 11.90 5.63 -19.35
CA ILE A 442 12.70 6.20 -18.27
C ILE A 442 13.71 5.14 -17.83
N THR A 443 14.99 5.47 -17.85
CA THR A 443 16.08 4.60 -17.38
C THR A 443 16.79 5.16 -16.14
N GLY A 444 16.48 6.39 -15.75
CA GLY A 444 16.93 6.95 -14.48
C GLY A 444 16.22 6.28 -13.30
N LYS A 445 16.94 6.12 -12.18
CA LYS A 445 16.34 5.67 -10.92
C LYS A 445 15.93 6.90 -10.12
N HIS A 446 14.63 7.11 -9.98
CA HIS A 446 14.04 8.25 -9.28
C HIS A 446 13.25 7.79 -8.05
N PHE A 447 12.90 8.71 -7.16
CA PHE A 447 11.95 8.41 -6.08
C PHE A 447 10.52 8.32 -6.64
N GLU A 448 10.14 9.29 -7.48
CA GLU A 448 8.85 9.31 -8.18
C GLU A 448 8.94 10.05 -9.52
N VAL A 449 8.08 9.70 -10.47
CA VAL A 449 7.99 10.32 -11.80
C VAL A 449 6.55 10.73 -12.16
N ARG A 450 6.39 11.80 -12.95
CA ARG A 450 5.08 12.25 -13.46
C ARG A 450 5.22 13.02 -14.78
N ASN A 451 4.08 13.43 -15.35
CA ASN A 451 3.99 14.27 -16.54
C ASN A 451 4.83 13.72 -17.72
N ILE A 452 4.86 12.38 -17.83
CA ILE A 452 5.54 11.67 -18.91
C ILE A 452 4.87 12.09 -20.23
N SER A 453 5.68 12.50 -21.19
CA SER A 453 5.20 13.03 -22.46
C SER A 453 6.15 12.64 -23.59
N HIS A 454 5.65 11.77 -24.46
CA HIS A 454 6.11 11.65 -25.83
C HIS A 454 5.48 12.79 -26.65
N GLN A 455 6.23 13.34 -27.60
CA GLN A 455 5.75 14.37 -28.52
C GLN A 455 6.29 14.12 -29.93
N ALA A 456 5.45 14.34 -30.93
CA ALA A 456 5.83 14.34 -32.34
C ALA A 456 5.05 15.44 -33.07
N ASN A 457 5.76 16.36 -33.72
CA ASN A 457 5.15 17.53 -34.37
C ASN A 457 5.77 17.78 -35.75
N VAL A 458 4.91 18.10 -36.72
CA VAL A 458 5.30 18.62 -38.03
C VAL A 458 4.49 19.90 -38.28
N SER A 459 5.19 21.03 -38.31
CA SER A 459 4.58 22.35 -38.42
C SER A 459 3.59 22.45 -39.59
N GLY A 460 2.34 22.75 -39.27
CA GLY A 460 1.23 22.85 -40.23
C GLY A 460 0.74 21.53 -40.81
N VAL A 461 1.00 20.38 -40.16
CA VAL A 461 0.45 19.06 -40.54
C VAL A 461 -0.19 18.37 -39.34
N PHE A 462 0.56 18.10 -38.26
CA PHE A 462 0.06 17.48 -37.03
C PHE A 462 0.94 17.86 -35.83
N SER A 463 0.41 17.71 -34.61
CA SER A 463 1.15 17.90 -33.36
C SER A 463 0.56 16.96 -32.30
N GLU A 464 1.10 15.75 -32.20
CA GLU A 464 0.64 14.74 -31.25
C GLU A 464 1.47 14.75 -29.96
N GLN A 465 0.79 14.53 -28.85
CA GLN A 465 1.36 14.38 -27.52
C GLN A 465 0.60 13.30 -26.75
N ASP A 466 1.32 12.31 -26.22
CA ASP A 466 0.77 11.19 -25.44
C ASP A 466 1.69 10.89 -24.24
N GLU A 467 1.17 10.20 -23.24
CA GLU A 467 1.96 9.62 -22.14
C GLU A 467 2.73 8.40 -22.65
N GLY A 468 2.06 7.54 -23.43
CA GLY A 468 2.62 6.35 -24.07
C GLY A 468 3.38 6.66 -25.37
N ALA A 469 3.98 5.61 -25.95
CA ALA A 469 4.71 5.71 -27.21
C ALA A 469 3.78 6.14 -28.36
N ILE A 470 4.21 7.14 -29.13
CA ILE A 470 3.46 7.63 -30.29
C ILE A 470 3.63 6.65 -31.46
N SER A 471 2.53 6.36 -32.17
CA SER A 471 2.51 5.57 -33.40
C SER A 471 1.40 6.06 -34.33
N LEU A 472 1.75 6.75 -35.41
CA LEU A 472 0.78 7.40 -36.31
C LEU A 472 1.11 7.23 -37.80
N LEU A 473 0.14 7.52 -38.66
CA LEU A 473 0.26 7.46 -40.13
C LEU A 473 -0.11 8.82 -40.74
N ALA A 474 0.87 9.51 -41.33
CA ALA A 474 0.68 10.74 -42.08
C ALA A 474 0.57 10.47 -43.59
N ASP A 475 -0.19 11.29 -44.32
CA ASP A 475 -0.12 11.28 -45.79
C ASP A 475 1.25 11.77 -46.26
N THR A 476 1.91 11.00 -47.12
CA THR A 476 3.28 11.28 -47.58
C THR A 476 3.39 12.62 -48.29
N SER A 477 2.38 13.04 -49.05
CA SER A 477 2.43 14.33 -49.78
C SER A 477 2.35 15.55 -48.85
N SER A 478 1.68 15.42 -47.69
CA SER A 478 1.58 16.49 -46.69
C SER A 478 2.90 16.81 -46.00
N ILE A 479 3.76 15.79 -45.84
CA ILE A 479 4.94 15.79 -44.95
C ILE A 479 6.29 15.74 -45.70
N GLN A 480 6.31 15.40 -47.00
CA GLN A 480 7.56 15.28 -47.77
C GLN A 480 8.39 16.57 -47.72
N ASN A 481 9.69 16.41 -47.45
CA ASN A 481 10.70 17.45 -47.24
C ASN A 481 10.45 18.35 -46.01
N ARG A 482 9.74 17.88 -44.98
CA ARG A 482 9.64 18.52 -43.65
C ARG A 482 10.37 17.71 -42.58
N ASP A 483 10.85 18.40 -41.54
CA ASP A 483 11.31 17.75 -40.31
C ASP A 483 10.13 17.38 -39.41
N ILE A 484 10.16 16.16 -38.86
CA ILE A 484 9.42 15.80 -37.64
C ILE A 484 10.29 16.20 -36.46
N SER A 485 9.79 17.07 -35.59
CA SER A 485 10.39 17.32 -34.28
C SER A 485 9.80 16.36 -33.26
N PHE A 486 10.67 15.55 -32.65
CA PHE A 486 10.32 14.67 -31.55
C PHE A 486 10.74 15.27 -30.20
N ASN A 487 10.04 14.94 -29.13
CA ASN A 487 10.55 15.14 -27.78
C ASN A 487 10.11 13.96 -26.89
N PHE A 488 10.89 13.72 -25.84
CA PHE A 488 10.48 12.91 -24.69
C PHE A 488 10.84 13.68 -23.43
N SER A 489 9.86 13.92 -22.57
CA SER A 489 10.04 14.68 -21.34
C SER A 489 9.24 14.08 -20.19
N TYR A 490 9.72 14.28 -18.97
CA TYR A 490 9.03 13.90 -17.73
C TYR A 490 9.54 14.76 -16.58
N GLU A 491 8.73 14.88 -15.53
CA GLU A 491 9.17 15.42 -14.24
C GLU A 491 9.54 14.27 -13.32
N TYR A 492 10.66 14.40 -12.61
CA TYR A 492 11.06 13.48 -11.56
C TYR A 492 11.37 14.24 -10.28
N THR A 493 11.32 13.54 -9.16
CA THR A 493 12.02 13.98 -7.95
C THR A 493 12.82 12.83 -7.38
N ASN A 494 14.01 13.16 -6.89
CA ASN A 494 14.87 12.28 -6.10
C ASN A 494 14.78 12.61 -4.60
N TYR A 495 13.89 13.55 -4.25
CA TYR A 495 13.62 14.04 -2.91
C TYR A 495 12.25 13.56 -2.45
N TYR A 496 12.16 13.15 -1.19
CA TYR A 496 10.90 12.78 -0.55
C TYR A 496 10.79 13.45 0.82
N ASN A 497 9.57 13.54 1.34
CA ASN A 497 9.32 13.85 2.73
C ASN A 497 8.83 12.56 3.40
N GLU A 498 9.47 12.17 4.51
CA GLU A 498 8.93 11.14 5.40
C GLU A 498 7.75 11.74 6.15
N ASN A 499 6.52 11.30 5.86
CA ASN A 499 5.34 11.76 6.57
C ASN A 499 5.13 10.91 7.81
N TYR A 500 5.06 11.57 8.95
CA TYR A 500 4.64 10.97 10.20
C TYR A 500 3.21 11.40 10.51
N ILE A 501 2.49 10.56 11.24
CA ILE A 501 1.21 10.92 11.87
C ILE A 501 1.41 10.97 13.37
N CYS A 502 0.85 12.00 14.01
CA CYS A 502 0.76 12.00 15.45
C CYS A 502 -0.26 10.95 15.90
N THR A 503 0.15 9.99 16.70
CA THR A 503 -0.73 8.96 17.29
C THR A 503 -1.06 9.24 18.75
N ASP A 504 -0.34 10.17 19.38
CA ASP A 504 -0.50 10.61 20.76
C ASP A 504 -0.41 12.15 20.79
N GLU A 505 -1.52 12.81 20.42
CA GLU A 505 -1.65 14.28 20.35
C GLU A 505 -2.46 14.82 21.53
N GLN A 506 -2.13 16.04 21.99
CA GLN A 506 -2.92 16.78 22.94
C GLN A 506 -2.73 18.30 22.73
N ASP A 507 -3.82 19.06 22.64
CA ASP A 507 -3.80 20.52 22.52
C ASP A 507 -2.98 21.09 21.32
N GLY A 508 -2.77 20.29 20.26
CA GLY A 508 -1.88 20.64 19.13
C GLY A 508 -0.39 20.34 19.35
N GLU A 509 -0.06 19.64 20.43
CA GLU A 509 1.29 19.16 20.77
C GLU A 509 1.37 17.65 20.55
N CYS A 510 2.43 17.15 19.91
CA CYS A 510 2.58 15.73 19.59
C CYS A 510 3.63 15.04 20.48
N PHE A 511 3.32 13.83 20.93
CA PHE A 511 4.18 13.06 21.84
C PHE A 511 4.64 11.71 21.28
N GLU A 512 3.95 11.18 20.28
CA GLU A 512 4.36 9.98 19.53
C GLU A 512 4.03 10.17 18.05
N TRP A 513 5.09 10.17 17.24
CA TRP A 513 5.03 10.26 15.78
C TRP A 513 5.28 8.86 15.18
N VAL A 514 4.28 8.30 14.51
CA VAL A 514 4.41 7.02 13.81
C VAL A 514 4.59 7.28 12.32
N TYR A 515 5.57 6.62 11.71
CA TYR A 515 5.80 6.67 10.27
C TYR A 515 4.55 6.19 9.52
N LYS A 516 4.06 7.01 8.59
CA LYS A 516 2.85 6.74 7.82
C LYS A 516 3.19 6.31 6.40
N ASP A 517 3.84 7.19 5.65
CA ASP A 517 4.28 7.00 4.27
C ASP A 517 5.38 8.00 3.90
N THR A 518 6.14 7.73 2.84
CA THR A 518 6.97 8.75 2.16
C THR A 518 6.20 9.31 0.97
N THR A 519 6.10 10.63 0.85
CA THR A 519 5.57 11.28 -0.36
C THR A 519 6.64 12.04 -1.13
N PRO A 520 6.55 12.10 -2.46
CA PRO A 520 7.50 12.83 -3.31
C PRO A 520 7.51 14.34 -3.00
N ASP A 521 8.71 14.91 -2.85
CA ASP A 521 8.86 16.36 -2.77
C ASP A 521 8.90 16.96 -4.18
N TRP A 522 7.70 17.26 -4.69
CA TRP A 522 7.52 17.95 -5.97
C TRP A 522 7.93 19.43 -5.98
N THR A 523 8.33 20.02 -4.83
CA THR A 523 8.88 21.39 -4.81
C THR A 523 10.33 21.44 -5.27
N LYS A 524 11.02 20.29 -5.19
CA LYS A 524 12.38 20.06 -5.72
C LYS A 524 12.36 19.21 -7.01
N ALA A 525 11.24 19.24 -7.76
CA ALA A 525 11.11 18.49 -8.99
C ALA A 525 12.05 19.02 -10.09
N GLU A 526 12.73 18.09 -10.76
CA GLU A 526 13.53 18.36 -11.94
C GLU A 526 12.77 17.87 -13.19
N ARG A 527 13.04 18.50 -14.34
CA ARG A 527 12.42 18.14 -15.63
C ARG A 527 13.49 17.55 -16.55
N PHE A 528 13.34 16.29 -16.91
CA PHE A 528 14.04 15.73 -18.07
C PHE A 528 13.37 16.20 -19.36
N ASP A 529 14.17 16.58 -20.36
CA ASP A 529 13.67 16.97 -21.68
C ASP A 529 14.72 16.62 -22.76
N LEU A 530 14.39 15.65 -23.62
CA LEU A 530 15.30 15.12 -24.64
C LEU A 530 15.71 16.21 -25.65
N SER A 531 14.76 17.07 -26.05
CA SER A 531 15.03 18.16 -27.00
C SER A 531 16.01 19.19 -26.44
N THR A 532 15.97 19.41 -25.13
CA THR A 532 16.90 20.31 -24.42
C THR A 532 18.33 19.73 -24.37
N LEU A 533 18.47 18.42 -24.20
CA LEU A 533 19.78 17.75 -24.13
C LEU A 533 20.42 17.52 -25.52
N TYR A 534 19.62 17.21 -26.55
CA TYR A 534 20.09 16.81 -27.88
C TYR A 534 19.91 17.88 -28.97
N GLY A 535 19.18 18.96 -28.70
CA GLY A 535 18.94 20.04 -29.66
C GLY A 535 18.37 19.52 -30.99
N SER A 536 18.92 19.95 -32.12
CA SER A 536 18.47 19.52 -33.45
C SER A 536 18.61 18.02 -33.75
N GLU A 537 19.36 17.24 -32.95
CA GLU A 537 19.45 15.79 -33.14
C GLU A 537 18.13 15.06 -32.84
N VAL A 538 17.13 15.72 -32.21
CA VAL A 538 15.76 15.17 -32.06
C VAL A 538 14.86 15.34 -33.29
N ASN A 539 15.36 15.94 -34.38
CA ASN A 539 14.59 16.16 -35.62
C ASN A 539 14.92 15.13 -36.71
N LEU A 540 13.90 14.58 -37.38
CA LEU A 540 14.08 13.78 -38.61
C LEU A 540 13.42 14.43 -39.84
N LEU A 541 14.24 14.84 -40.81
CA LEU A 541 13.79 15.18 -42.15
C LEU A 541 13.15 13.96 -42.83
N VAL A 542 11.88 14.10 -43.22
CA VAL A 542 11.11 13.15 -44.03
C VAL A 542 11.36 13.45 -45.51
N ASP A 543 12.40 12.84 -46.08
CA ASP A 543 12.84 13.03 -47.47
C ASP A 543 12.69 11.78 -48.36
N PRO A 544 11.53 11.08 -48.37
CA PRO A 544 11.34 9.96 -49.26
C PRO A 544 11.49 10.39 -50.73
N SER A 545 11.88 9.44 -51.57
CA SER A 545 11.87 9.57 -53.02
C SER A 545 10.46 9.57 -53.64
N PHE A 546 9.43 9.77 -52.82
CA PHE A 546 8.02 9.59 -53.15
C PHE A 546 7.60 10.39 -54.38
N GLY A 547 6.98 9.71 -55.36
CA GLY A 547 6.48 10.28 -56.61
C GLY A 547 7.55 10.84 -57.57
N LYS A 548 8.85 10.69 -57.27
CA LYS A 548 9.93 11.26 -58.09
C LYS A 548 10.18 10.42 -59.34
N MET A 549 10.52 11.09 -60.44
CA MET A 549 10.98 10.46 -61.68
C MET A 549 12.52 10.45 -61.72
N PHE A 550 13.09 9.27 -61.93
CA PHE A 550 14.53 9.02 -62.02
C PHE A 550 14.90 8.70 -63.47
N GLN A 551 15.83 9.48 -64.02
CA GLN A 551 16.40 9.25 -65.35
C GLN A 551 17.67 8.40 -65.19
N ALA A 552 17.66 7.20 -65.74
CA ALA A 552 18.79 6.28 -65.81
C ALA A 552 19.25 6.14 -67.27
N THR A 553 20.51 5.79 -67.51
CA THR A 553 20.99 5.55 -68.88
C THR A 553 20.39 4.26 -69.45
N ASN A 554 20.35 3.22 -68.63
CA ASN A 554 19.96 1.87 -69.00
C ASN A 554 19.53 1.05 -67.76
N THR A 555 19.10 -0.20 -67.97
CA THR A 555 18.60 -1.09 -66.91
C THR A 555 19.67 -1.40 -65.85
N SER A 556 20.91 -1.63 -66.29
CA SER A 556 22.05 -1.85 -65.39
C SER A 556 22.33 -0.67 -64.45
N SER A 557 22.02 0.55 -64.87
CA SER A 557 22.28 1.77 -64.08
C SER A 557 21.27 2.02 -62.95
N LEU A 558 20.11 1.34 -62.94
CA LEU A 558 19.07 1.50 -61.91
C LEU A 558 19.60 1.24 -60.48
N GLN A 559 20.54 0.30 -60.33
CA GLN A 559 21.13 -0.09 -59.03
C GLN A 559 21.86 1.04 -58.29
N THR A 560 22.15 2.15 -58.99
CA THR A 560 22.74 3.36 -58.39
C THR A 560 21.74 4.17 -57.58
N GLN A 561 20.43 3.94 -57.77
CA GLN A 561 19.37 4.71 -57.14
C GLN A 561 18.99 4.09 -55.79
N GLN A 562 19.55 4.62 -54.71
CA GLN A 562 19.12 4.33 -53.34
C GLN A 562 17.95 5.25 -52.99
N LEU A 563 16.73 4.72 -52.98
CA LEU A 563 15.52 5.50 -52.73
C LEU A 563 15.18 5.47 -51.24
N THR A 564 15.21 6.62 -50.56
CA THR A 564 14.92 6.69 -49.12
C THR A 564 13.50 6.19 -48.84
N VAL A 565 13.37 5.23 -47.91
CA VAL A 565 12.08 4.71 -47.41
C VAL A 565 11.91 4.91 -45.91
N GLY A 566 12.95 5.31 -45.17
CA GLY A 566 12.82 5.60 -43.74
C GLY A 566 14.11 6.08 -43.09
N LYS A 567 14.00 6.55 -41.84
CA LYS A 567 15.12 6.91 -40.97
C LYS A 567 14.83 6.50 -39.53
N LYS A 568 15.86 6.11 -38.79
CA LYS A 568 15.78 5.74 -37.38
C LYS A 568 16.92 6.34 -36.58
N ARG A 569 16.62 6.91 -35.42
CA ARG A 569 17.60 7.25 -34.39
C ARG A 569 17.26 6.59 -33.07
N MET A 570 18.28 6.22 -32.30
CA MET A 570 18.14 5.71 -30.94
C MET A 570 19.04 6.49 -29.98
N PHE A 571 18.57 6.67 -28.76
CA PHE A 571 19.21 7.47 -27.72
C PHE A 571 19.29 6.65 -26.43
N ASP A 572 20.36 6.86 -25.67
CA ASP A 572 20.59 6.22 -24.39
C ASP A 572 21.43 7.19 -23.54
N VAL A 573 20.75 7.97 -22.70
CA VAL A 573 21.37 9.06 -21.93
C VAL A 573 22.46 8.55 -20.99
N SER A 574 22.35 7.29 -20.53
CA SER A 574 23.35 6.63 -19.68
C SER A 574 24.74 6.53 -20.31
N GLN A 575 24.82 6.59 -21.65
CA GLN A 575 26.07 6.54 -22.40
C GLN A 575 26.70 7.93 -22.63
N ASN A 576 26.16 8.98 -22.00
CA ASN A 576 26.72 10.32 -21.88
C ASN A 576 27.30 10.92 -23.19
N ASN A 577 26.53 10.80 -24.27
CA ASN A 577 26.86 11.35 -25.59
C ASN A 577 25.79 12.36 -26.01
N THR A 578 26.20 13.53 -26.52
CA THR A 578 25.33 14.56 -27.13
C THR A 578 24.89 14.20 -28.56
N LYS A 579 24.96 12.92 -28.93
CA LYS A 579 24.58 12.37 -30.23
C LYS A 579 23.80 11.07 -30.05
N PRO A 580 22.90 10.70 -30.99
CA PRO A 580 22.24 9.40 -30.97
C PRO A 580 23.26 8.25 -31.02
N ILE A 581 23.00 7.19 -30.24
CA ILE A 581 23.82 5.96 -30.22
C ILE A 581 23.64 5.11 -31.50
N PHE A 582 22.56 5.34 -32.24
CA PHE A 582 22.29 4.74 -33.54
C PHE A 582 21.61 5.78 -34.44
N ASN A 583 22.03 5.89 -35.69
CA ASN A 583 21.46 6.80 -36.68
C ASN A 583 21.61 6.17 -38.07
N LYS A 584 20.49 5.74 -38.68
CA LYS A 584 20.48 5.05 -39.97
C LYS A 584 19.36 5.54 -40.89
N THR A 585 19.72 5.77 -42.15
CA THR A 585 18.78 5.92 -43.27
C THR A 585 18.57 4.56 -43.94
N TYR A 586 17.33 4.30 -44.32
CA TYR A 586 16.87 3.04 -44.92
C TYR A 586 16.42 3.29 -46.35
N TYR A 587 16.70 2.33 -47.23
CA TYR A 587 16.56 2.49 -48.67
C TYR A 587 15.91 1.27 -49.31
N GLU A 588 15.03 1.51 -50.28
CA GLU A 588 14.71 0.53 -51.31
C GLU A 588 15.62 0.74 -52.54
N VAL A 589 15.87 -0.35 -53.27
CA VAL A 589 16.77 -0.38 -54.42
C VAL A 589 16.16 -1.25 -55.51
N PHE A 590 16.28 -0.80 -56.76
CA PHE A 590 15.93 -1.55 -57.96
C PHE A 590 17.20 -1.83 -58.76
N LYS A 591 17.38 -3.06 -59.23
CA LYS A 591 18.49 -3.45 -60.12
C LYS A 591 18.00 -4.43 -61.18
N GLN A 592 18.73 -4.58 -62.28
CA GLN A 592 18.50 -5.72 -63.17
C GLN A 592 18.91 -7.02 -62.46
N SER A 593 18.09 -8.08 -62.57
CA SER A 593 18.41 -9.36 -61.94
C SER A 593 19.48 -10.13 -62.73
N ALA A 594 20.32 -10.90 -62.05
CA ALA A 594 21.38 -11.69 -62.67
C ALA A 594 20.86 -12.83 -63.58
N SER A 595 19.55 -13.12 -63.56
CA SER A 595 18.88 -14.04 -64.49
C SER A 595 18.17 -13.35 -65.66
N SER A 596 18.28 -12.02 -65.80
CA SER A 596 17.67 -11.28 -66.91
C SER A 596 18.39 -11.57 -68.23
N GLU A 597 17.64 -11.96 -69.27
CA GLU A 597 18.18 -12.09 -70.63
C GLU A 597 18.27 -10.74 -71.38
N ALA A 598 17.57 -9.71 -70.89
CA ALA A 598 17.42 -8.42 -71.58
C ALA A 598 18.72 -7.60 -71.56
N LYS A 599 19.06 -6.99 -72.70
CA LYS A 599 20.33 -6.27 -72.92
C LYS A 599 20.10 -4.77 -73.09
N ASP A 600 20.95 -3.98 -72.45
CA ASP A 600 21.00 -2.52 -72.60
C ASP A 600 21.45 -2.06 -74.01
N SER A 601 22.09 -2.94 -74.78
CA SER A 601 22.51 -2.69 -76.17
C SER A 601 22.33 -3.93 -77.05
N ASN A 602 21.67 -3.75 -78.18
CA ASN A 602 21.22 -4.81 -79.09
C ASN A 602 21.76 -4.58 -80.51
N PRO A 603 23.01 -5.01 -80.79
CA PRO A 603 23.53 -5.02 -82.15
C PRO A 603 22.93 -6.18 -82.94
N LEU A 604 22.29 -5.87 -84.08
CA LEU A 604 21.62 -6.82 -84.94
C LEU A 604 22.33 -6.94 -86.30
N ALA A 605 22.30 -8.12 -86.92
CA ALA A 605 22.79 -8.27 -88.29
C ALA A 605 21.88 -7.57 -89.32
N THR A 606 20.58 -7.42 -88.99
CA THR A 606 19.52 -6.92 -89.89
C THR A 606 18.44 -6.18 -89.10
N GLN A 607 17.51 -5.52 -89.82
CA GLN A 607 16.22 -5.08 -89.25
C GLN A 607 15.36 -6.29 -88.89
N SER A 608 15.61 -6.89 -87.72
CA SER A 608 14.87 -8.05 -87.23
C SER A 608 13.90 -7.64 -86.11
N TRP A 609 14.25 -7.89 -84.86
CA TRP A 609 13.42 -7.61 -83.69
C TRP A 609 14.27 -7.42 -82.44
N ILE A 610 13.68 -6.79 -81.43
CA ILE A 610 14.22 -6.64 -80.07
C ILE A 610 13.13 -6.93 -79.05
N ASP A 611 13.52 -7.39 -77.86
CA ASP A 611 12.58 -7.69 -76.78
C ASP A 611 12.03 -6.40 -76.15
N LEU A 612 10.71 -6.31 -75.98
CA LEU A 612 10.03 -5.16 -75.37
C LEU A 612 10.15 -5.12 -73.85
N SER A 613 10.38 -6.27 -73.23
CA SER A 613 10.54 -6.35 -71.77
C SER A 613 11.86 -5.67 -71.34
N PRO A 614 11.88 -4.87 -70.27
CA PRO A 614 13.12 -4.49 -69.58
C PRO A 614 13.86 -5.70 -68.96
N GLY A 615 13.25 -6.89 -68.98
CA GLY A 615 13.72 -8.10 -68.35
C GLY A 615 13.43 -8.13 -66.85
N THR A 616 13.85 -9.22 -66.20
CA THR A 616 13.64 -9.42 -64.77
C THR A 616 14.36 -8.33 -63.96
N LEU A 617 13.59 -7.48 -63.27
CA LEU A 617 14.13 -6.58 -62.26
C LEU A 617 14.11 -7.25 -60.89
N GLU A 618 15.00 -6.81 -60.00
CA GLU A 618 15.01 -7.22 -58.61
C GLU A 618 14.80 -5.99 -57.73
N TYR A 619 13.77 -6.04 -56.88
CA TYR A 619 13.47 -5.06 -55.85
C TYR A 619 14.02 -5.54 -54.51
N GLN A 620 14.67 -4.66 -53.76
CA GLN A 620 15.15 -4.91 -52.39
C GLN A 620 14.70 -3.80 -51.44
N VAL A 621 14.29 -4.15 -50.22
CA VAL A 621 13.91 -3.17 -49.18
C VAL A 621 14.28 -3.61 -47.77
N GLU A 622 14.60 -2.63 -46.93
CA GLU A 622 14.85 -2.72 -45.49
C GLU A 622 14.10 -1.56 -44.82
N LEU A 623 13.44 -1.76 -43.67
CA LEU A 623 12.67 -0.71 -42.99
C LEU A 623 13.04 -0.59 -41.48
N PRO A 624 12.98 0.62 -40.90
CA PRO A 624 13.26 0.92 -39.48
C PRO A 624 12.64 0.01 -38.41
N THR A 625 11.46 -0.57 -38.69
CA THR A 625 10.70 -1.44 -37.76
C THR A 625 10.69 -2.92 -38.16
N ASP A 626 11.50 -3.31 -39.14
CA ASP A 626 11.50 -4.66 -39.74
C ASP A 626 10.14 -5.12 -40.29
N SER A 627 9.24 -4.18 -40.59
CA SER A 627 7.90 -4.45 -41.15
C SER A 627 7.94 -5.18 -42.52
N GLN A 628 9.06 -5.10 -43.25
CA GLN A 628 9.30 -5.88 -44.47
C GLN A 628 9.31 -7.41 -44.23
N THR A 629 9.53 -7.86 -42.99
CA THR A 629 9.64 -9.29 -42.64
C THR A 629 8.30 -10.00 -42.53
N SER A 630 7.19 -9.28 -42.31
CA SER A 630 5.85 -9.88 -42.23
C SER A 630 5.44 -10.51 -43.56
N SER A 631 4.93 -11.75 -43.56
CA SER A 631 4.46 -12.40 -44.80
C SER A 631 3.41 -11.60 -45.57
N SER A 632 2.66 -10.72 -44.90
CA SER A 632 1.65 -9.83 -45.49
C SER A 632 2.20 -8.49 -46.04
N PHE A 633 3.51 -8.27 -46.05
CA PHE A 633 4.12 -7.03 -46.55
C PHE A 633 3.82 -6.81 -48.04
N ALA A 634 3.38 -5.61 -48.38
CA ALA A 634 3.10 -5.17 -49.73
C ALA A 634 3.85 -3.86 -50.04
N PHE A 635 4.53 -3.80 -51.18
CA PHE A 635 5.29 -2.62 -51.61
C PHE A 635 4.76 -2.00 -52.91
N LEU A 636 3.88 -2.67 -53.65
CA LEU A 636 3.18 -2.15 -54.84
C LEU A 636 1.69 -1.96 -54.57
N ARG A 637 1.01 -1.20 -55.44
CA ARG A 637 -0.45 -1.09 -55.43
C ARG A 637 -1.10 -2.39 -55.94
N LYS A 638 -2.40 -2.55 -55.70
CA LYS A 638 -3.18 -3.74 -56.07
C LYS A 638 -3.12 -4.07 -57.57
N HIS A 639 -3.01 -3.04 -58.41
CA HIS A 639 -2.89 -3.17 -59.87
C HIS A 639 -1.43 -3.28 -60.34
N GLY A 640 -0.50 -3.61 -59.43
CA GLY A 640 0.92 -3.76 -59.73
C GLY A 640 1.63 -2.41 -59.92
N ALA A 641 2.64 -2.45 -60.79
CA ALA A 641 3.31 -1.29 -61.37
C ALA A 641 3.15 -1.38 -62.89
N ALA A 642 2.96 -0.25 -63.55
CA ALA A 642 2.66 -0.16 -64.99
C ALA A 642 3.73 0.68 -65.70
N GLY A 643 3.78 0.59 -67.03
CA GLY A 643 4.83 1.24 -67.81
C GLY A 643 4.50 1.40 -69.29
N HIS A 644 5.44 1.98 -70.03
CA HIS A 644 5.34 2.17 -71.48
C HIS A 644 6.73 2.02 -72.13
N TYR A 645 6.78 1.34 -73.27
CA TYR A 645 7.93 1.30 -74.17
C TYR A 645 7.68 2.27 -75.32
N TYR A 646 8.63 3.18 -75.57
CA TYR A 646 8.56 4.22 -76.60
C TYR A 646 9.56 3.90 -77.72
N PRO A 647 9.12 3.21 -78.79
CA PRO A 647 9.98 2.90 -79.93
C PRO A 647 10.12 4.13 -80.84
N LEU A 648 11.28 4.35 -81.46
CA LEU A 648 11.52 5.51 -82.34
C LEU A 648 10.64 5.52 -83.59
N ASP A 649 10.34 4.35 -84.15
CA ASP A 649 9.29 4.11 -85.15
C ASP A 649 8.68 2.72 -84.92
N VAL A 650 7.61 2.36 -85.63
CA VAL A 650 7.01 1.00 -85.59
C VAL A 650 6.62 0.56 -87.00
N ASP A 651 6.33 -0.72 -87.23
CA ASP A 651 5.74 -1.17 -88.51
C ASP A 651 4.41 -0.44 -88.80
N LYS A 652 4.14 -0.14 -90.08
CA LYS A 652 2.94 0.57 -90.54
C LYS A 652 1.62 -0.05 -90.06
N SER A 653 1.57 -1.37 -89.90
CA SER A 653 0.42 -2.08 -89.31
C SER A 653 0.07 -1.58 -87.91
N LEU A 654 1.08 -1.20 -87.12
CA LEU A 654 0.98 -0.80 -85.70
C LEU A 654 0.82 0.73 -85.50
N LYS A 655 1.19 1.56 -86.49
CA LYS A 655 1.31 3.03 -86.34
C LYS A 655 0.04 3.74 -85.85
N SER A 656 -1.14 3.26 -86.22
CA SER A 656 -2.43 3.83 -85.78
C SER A 656 -2.82 3.40 -84.36
N ILE A 657 -2.62 2.11 -84.06
CA ILE A 657 -2.99 1.44 -82.81
C ILE A 657 -2.24 2.07 -81.63
N TYR A 658 -0.90 2.05 -81.72
CA TYR A 658 0.02 2.48 -80.67
C TYR A 658 0.48 3.93 -80.81
N SER A 659 -0.32 4.77 -81.44
CA SER A 659 -0.15 6.24 -81.44
C SER A 659 -0.04 6.76 -80.00
N ASN A 660 1.05 7.46 -79.68
CA ASN A 660 1.36 7.88 -78.30
C ASN A 660 0.30 8.86 -77.77
N LYS A 661 -0.40 8.44 -76.72
CA LYS A 661 -1.43 9.20 -75.98
C LYS A 661 -1.03 9.49 -74.54
N THR A 662 0.19 9.13 -74.15
CA THR A 662 0.75 9.40 -72.82
C THR A 662 1.14 10.88 -72.71
N PRO A 663 1.32 11.44 -71.50
CA PRO A 663 1.85 12.79 -71.33
C PRO A 663 3.36 12.91 -71.68
N TYR A 664 4.03 11.82 -72.07
CA TYR A 664 5.47 11.79 -72.30
C TYR A 664 5.82 11.74 -73.79
N ALA A 665 6.38 12.82 -74.30
CA ALA A 665 6.76 12.98 -75.71
C ALA A 665 8.09 12.28 -76.10
N TYR A 666 8.38 11.09 -75.54
CA TYR A 666 9.62 10.37 -75.82
C TYR A 666 9.71 9.81 -77.25
N SER A 667 8.57 9.42 -77.83
CA SER A 667 8.45 9.17 -79.28
C SER A 667 7.00 9.39 -79.76
N ARG A 668 6.73 9.12 -81.05
CA ARG A 668 5.39 9.17 -81.64
C ARG A 668 4.49 7.99 -81.26
N TYR A 669 5.06 6.94 -80.66
CA TYR A 669 4.37 5.69 -80.37
C TYR A 669 4.62 5.26 -78.92
N ALA A 670 3.71 4.48 -78.35
CA ALA A 670 3.87 3.90 -77.03
C ALA A 670 3.20 2.54 -76.96
N PHE A 671 3.98 1.48 -76.72
CA PHE A 671 3.46 0.17 -76.34
C PHE A 671 3.26 0.15 -74.81
N PRO A 672 2.17 -0.43 -74.29
CA PRO A 672 2.00 -0.61 -72.85
C PRO A 672 3.00 -1.64 -72.31
N LEU A 673 3.38 -1.50 -71.04
CA LEU A 673 4.10 -2.51 -70.27
C LEU A 673 3.39 -2.73 -68.94
N GLU A 674 3.27 -3.98 -68.50
CA GLU A 674 2.65 -4.33 -67.23
C GLU A 674 3.49 -5.35 -66.47
N LEU A 675 3.43 -5.32 -65.14
CA LEU A 675 4.05 -6.31 -64.28
C LEU A 675 3.27 -7.63 -64.34
N GLU A 676 3.76 -8.57 -65.14
CA GLU A 676 3.16 -9.89 -65.37
C GLU A 676 3.27 -10.80 -64.14
N SER A 677 4.43 -10.80 -63.48
CA SER A 677 4.63 -11.62 -62.28
C SER A 677 5.57 -10.99 -61.25
N LEU A 678 5.36 -11.38 -60.00
CA LEU A 678 6.11 -10.94 -58.83
C LEU A 678 6.45 -12.17 -57.99
N THR A 679 7.74 -12.49 -57.88
CA THR A 679 8.22 -13.67 -57.15
C THR A 679 9.04 -13.26 -55.93
N ASP A 680 8.47 -13.46 -54.73
CA ASP A 680 9.16 -13.26 -53.46
C ASP A 680 10.40 -14.17 -53.36
N GLN A 681 11.55 -13.61 -52.98
CA GLN A 681 12.82 -14.31 -52.79
C GLN A 681 13.18 -14.42 -51.29
N GLY A 682 12.27 -14.03 -50.40
CA GLY A 682 12.45 -14.03 -48.96
C GLY A 682 13.39 -12.93 -48.45
N ILE A 683 13.86 -13.11 -47.22
CA ILE A 683 14.77 -12.18 -46.55
C ILE A 683 16.20 -12.65 -46.75
N GLN A 684 17.08 -11.76 -47.21
CA GLN A 684 18.51 -11.99 -47.36
C GLN A 684 19.27 -10.76 -46.83
N ASN A 685 20.22 -10.96 -45.92
CA ASN A 685 21.00 -9.89 -45.29
C ASN A 685 20.13 -8.76 -44.69
N GLY A 686 19.01 -9.12 -44.03
CA GLY A 686 18.03 -8.20 -43.43
C GLY A 686 17.03 -7.57 -44.42
N LYS A 687 17.31 -7.65 -45.73
CA LYS A 687 16.44 -7.07 -46.77
C LYS A 687 15.49 -8.12 -47.32
N ARG A 688 14.22 -7.76 -47.54
CA ARG A 688 13.34 -8.60 -48.37
C ARG A 688 13.58 -8.31 -49.85
N GLN A 689 13.53 -9.35 -50.66
CA GLN A 689 13.83 -9.28 -52.08
C GLN A 689 12.67 -9.86 -52.91
N TYR A 690 12.39 -9.26 -54.06
CA TYR A 690 11.38 -9.73 -55.01
C TYR A 690 11.92 -9.63 -56.44
N ARG A 691 11.61 -10.62 -57.28
CA ARG A 691 11.77 -10.52 -58.74
C ARG A 691 10.50 -9.99 -59.38
N LEU A 692 10.67 -9.15 -60.40
CA LEU A 692 9.62 -8.44 -61.12
C LEU A 692 9.79 -8.69 -62.61
N ASP A 693 8.83 -9.39 -63.23
CA ASP A 693 8.87 -9.75 -64.64
C ASP A 693 7.78 -9.01 -65.42
N TRP A 694 8.17 -8.42 -66.54
CA TRP A 694 7.39 -7.43 -67.29
C TRP A 694 7.01 -7.93 -68.68
N THR A 695 5.76 -7.74 -69.06
CA THR A 695 5.22 -8.09 -70.39
C THR A 695 4.75 -6.84 -71.15
N SER A 696 4.64 -6.95 -72.46
CA SER A 696 3.87 -6.03 -73.30
C SER A 696 2.64 -6.75 -73.87
N ASP A 697 2.04 -6.18 -74.91
CA ASP A 697 1.06 -6.85 -75.76
C ASP A 697 1.77 -7.92 -76.62
N TYR A 698 1.01 -8.91 -77.10
CA TYR A 698 1.58 -10.00 -77.90
C TYR A 698 1.50 -9.67 -79.40
N PHE A 699 2.62 -9.73 -80.10
CA PHE A 699 2.73 -9.36 -81.52
C PHE A 699 2.90 -10.59 -82.41
N PHE A 700 1.91 -10.87 -83.26
CA PHE A 700 1.94 -12.00 -84.19
C PHE A 700 2.39 -11.53 -85.58
N LEU A 701 3.44 -12.15 -86.13
CA LEU A 701 3.99 -11.84 -87.45
C LEU A 701 3.47 -12.83 -88.49
N ALA A 702 2.86 -12.33 -89.56
CA ALA A 702 2.29 -13.14 -90.63
C ALA A 702 3.37 -13.73 -91.58
N GLU A 703 3.23 -15.00 -91.96
CA GLU A 703 4.31 -15.85 -92.51
C GLU A 703 4.82 -15.45 -93.91
N HIS A 704 4.01 -14.80 -94.74
CA HIS A 704 4.35 -14.49 -96.13
C HIS A 704 4.26 -13.01 -96.46
N THR A 705 3.35 -12.31 -95.80
CA THR A 705 3.16 -10.86 -95.88
C THR A 705 4.15 -10.12 -94.97
N GLY A 706 4.42 -10.64 -93.77
CA GLY A 706 5.09 -9.88 -92.71
C GLY A 706 4.20 -8.82 -92.05
N PHE A 707 2.88 -8.88 -92.23
CA PHE A 707 1.93 -8.03 -91.49
C PHE A 707 1.93 -8.40 -90.00
N ILE A 708 1.81 -7.42 -89.10
CA ILE A 708 1.84 -7.64 -87.65
C ILE A 708 0.48 -7.34 -87.04
N GLU A 709 -0.08 -8.31 -86.32
CA GLU A 709 -1.34 -8.16 -85.59
C GLU A 709 -1.11 -8.26 -84.07
N PRO A 710 -1.47 -7.23 -83.28
CA PRO A 710 -1.30 -7.25 -81.83
C PRO A 710 -2.54 -7.77 -81.07
N PHE A 711 -2.31 -8.64 -80.09
CA PHE A 711 -3.28 -9.02 -79.06
C PHE A 711 -3.03 -8.23 -77.75
N PRO A 712 -4.05 -7.56 -77.18
CA PRO A 712 -3.88 -6.60 -76.07
C PRO A 712 -3.71 -7.29 -74.71
N TYR A 713 -2.62 -8.03 -74.51
CA TYR A 713 -2.38 -8.83 -73.30
C TYR A 713 -2.24 -7.99 -72.03
N THR A 714 -1.58 -6.82 -72.09
CA THR A 714 -1.40 -5.90 -70.96
C THR A 714 -2.71 -5.56 -70.24
N LYS A 715 -3.80 -5.42 -71.01
CA LYS A 715 -5.14 -5.16 -70.47
C LYS A 715 -5.65 -6.29 -69.57
N TYR A 716 -5.31 -7.55 -69.85
CA TYR A 716 -5.70 -8.67 -68.99
C TYR A 716 -4.90 -8.66 -67.68
N VAL A 717 -3.61 -8.34 -67.75
CA VAL A 717 -2.71 -8.25 -66.58
C VAL A 717 -3.17 -7.14 -65.63
N SER A 718 -3.36 -5.91 -66.11
CA SER A 718 -3.80 -4.76 -65.29
C SER A 718 -5.22 -4.89 -64.73
N GLU A 719 -6.12 -5.57 -65.44
CA GLU A 719 -7.46 -5.93 -64.94
C GLU A 719 -7.44 -7.15 -63.99
N GLY A 720 -6.29 -7.78 -63.75
CA GLY A 720 -6.14 -8.95 -62.86
C GLY A 720 -6.82 -10.21 -63.38
N LYS A 721 -6.96 -10.35 -64.70
CA LYS A 721 -7.67 -11.44 -65.38
C LYS A 721 -6.72 -12.51 -65.88
N SER A 722 -7.18 -13.75 -65.88
CA SER A 722 -6.54 -14.83 -66.64
C SER A 722 -6.53 -14.50 -68.14
N LEU A 723 -5.43 -14.84 -68.81
CA LEU A 723 -5.37 -14.89 -70.28
C LEU A 723 -6.53 -15.75 -70.83
N PRO A 724 -7.17 -15.36 -71.96
CA PRO A 724 -8.19 -16.19 -72.63
C PRO A 724 -7.66 -17.55 -73.09
N ALA A 725 -8.55 -18.44 -73.55
CA ALA A 725 -8.10 -19.70 -74.12
C ALA A 725 -7.37 -19.47 -75.47
N ALA A 726 -6.47 -20.38 -75.81
CA ALA A 726 -5.70 -20.36 -77.07
C ALA A 726 -6.59 -20.16 -78.32
N SER A 727 -7.76 -20.80 -78.34
CA SER A 727 -8.79 -20.64 -79.37
C SER A 727 -9.26 -19.21 -79.55
N ASP A 728 -9.41 -18.48 -78.43
CA ASP A 728 -10.05 -17.18 -78.38
C ASP A 728 -9.06 -16.10 -78.80
N ILE A 729 -7.78 -16.27 -78.42
CA ILE A 729 -6.66 -15.45 -78.90
C ILE A 729 -6.49 -15.65 -80.41
N LYS A 730 -6.48 -16.91 -80.87
CA LYS A 730 -6.37 -17.25 -82.29
C LYS A 730 -7.50 -16.63 -83.11
N GLN A 731 -8.74 -16.80 -82.67
CA GLN A 731 -9.91 -16.18 -83.32
C GLN A 731 -9.85 -14.64 -83.31
N TYR A 732 -9.41 -14.02 -82.20
CA TYR A 732 -9.22 -12.57 -82.14
C TYR A 732 -8.22 -12.09 -83.19
N VAL A 733 -7.00 -12.66 -83.18
CA VAL A 733 -5.90 -12.29 -84.08
C VAL A 733 -6.31 -12.48 -85.54
N GLU A 734 -6.87 -13.63 -85.91
CA GLU A 734 -7.32 -13.90 -87.28
C GLU A 734 -8.42 -12.91 -87.73
N SER A 735 -9.35 -12.53 -86.85
CA SER A 735 -10.46 -11.64 -87.19
C SER A 735 -10.07 -10.17 -87.30
N GLU A 736 -9.26 -9.63 -86.38
CA GLU A 736 -8.79 -8.25 -86.47
C GLU A 736 -7.72 -8.11 -87.57
N ALA A 737 -6.89 -9.11 -87.85
CA ALA A 737 -5.99 -9.11 -88.99
C ALA A 737 -6.73 -9.02 -90.33
N GLN A 738 -7.77 -9.86 -90.53
CA GLN A 738 -8.60 -9.80 -91.74
C GLN A 738 -9.17 -8.40 -91.99
N LYS A 739 -9.67 -7.76 -90.92
CA LYS A 739 -10.23 -6.41 -90.96
C LYS A 739 -9.17 -5.34 -91.18
N ARG A 740 -8.12 -5.29 -90.36
CA ARG A 740 -7.08 -4.24 -90.38
C ARG A 740 -6.24 -4.30 -91.65
N TYR A 741 -5.91 -5.49 -92.14
CA TYR A 741 -5.25 -5.65 -93.45
C TYR A 741 -6.15 -5.15 -94.58
N GLN A 742 -7.45 -5.48 -94.57
CA GLN A 742 -8.42 -5.01 -95.57
C GLN A 742 -8.64 -3.49 -95.51
N GLU A 743 -8.64 -2.88 -94.32
CA GLU A 743 -8.69 -1.43 -94.10
C GLU A 743 -7.42 -0.71 -94.60
N GLN A 744 -6.23 -1.28 -94.36
CA GLN A 744 -4.94 -0.65 -94.71
C GLN A 744 -4.50 -0.88 -96.17
N THR A 745 -4.96 -1.94 -96.82
CA THR A 745 -4.47 -2.37 -98.15
C THR A 745 -5.51 -2.39 -99.25
N GLY A 746 -6.80 -2.46 -98.90
CA GLY A 746 -7.87 -2.76 -99.85
C GLY A 746 -7.94 -4.22 -100.31
N GLN A 747 -7.08 -5.12 -99.79
CA GLN A 747 -7.03 -6.55 -100.14
C GLN A 747 -7.47 -7.45 -98.98
N VAL A 748 -7.98 -8.64 -99.31
CA VAL A 748 -8.36 -9.66 -98.31
C VAL A 748 -7.10 -10.32 -97.74
N PHE A 749 -7.03 -10.47 -96.42
CA PHE A 749 -5.96 -11.21 -95.75
C PHE A 749 -6.02 -12.71 -96.10
N LYS A 750 -4.87 -13.27 -96.46
CA LYS A 750 -4.69 -14.66 -96.90
C LYS A 750 -3.27 -15.11 -96.53
N ASP A 751 -3.02 -15.23 -95.24
CA ASP A 751 -1.73 -15.61 -94.68
C ASP A 751 -1.93 -16.36 -93.36
N SER A 752 -0.92 -17.09 -92.91
CA SER A 752 -0.82 -17.69 -91.57
C SER A 752 0.00 -16.78 -90.66
N PHE A 753 0.00 -17.03 -89.34
CA PHE A 753 0.82 -16.31 -88.36
C PHE A 753 1.83 -17.25 -87.70
N LEU A 754 3.08 -16.79 -87.61
CA LEU A 754 4.12 -17.43 -86.81
C LEU A 754 3.71 -17.46 -85.33
N HIS A 755 4.00 -18.56 -84.65
CA HIS A 755 3.76 -18.76 -83.21
C HIS A 755 2.29 -18.69 -82.75
N LEU A 756 1.30 -18.70 -83.67
CA LEU A 756 -0.13 -18.62 -83.32
C LEU A 756 -0.70 -19.94 -82.73
N ASP A 757 0.02 -21.05 -82.89
CA ASP A 757 -0.30 -22.37 -82.31
C ASP A 757 0.72 -22.81 -81.22
N ASP A 758 1.61 -21.92 -80.78
CA ASP A 758 2.54 -22.15 -79.65
C ASP A 758 1.80 -22.02 -78.29
N ASP A 759 2.44 -22.44 -77.18
CA ASP A 759 1.98 -22.02 -75.84
C ASP A 759 2.18 -20.50 -75.72
N PHE A 760 1.08 -19.78 -75.46
CA PHE A 760 1.03 -18.31 -75.41
C PHE A 760 1.87 -17.69 -74.28
N LYS A 761 2.53 -18.51 -73.45
CA LYS A 761 3.62 -18.09 -72.53
C LYS A 761 4.98 -17.94 -73.22
N SER A 762 5.05 -18.13 -74.54
CA SER A 762 6.29 -18.03 -75.31
C SER A 762 6.82 -16.60 -75.37
N LYS A 763 8.07 -16.39 -74.92
CA LYS A 763 8.77 -15.10 -75.01
C LYS A 763 8.88 -14.55 -76.44
N TYR A 764 8.62 -15.38 -77.45
CA TYR A 764 8.59 -15.01 -78.85
C TYR A 764 7.47 -14.02 -79.23
N LEU A 765 6.45 -13.85 -78.39
CA LEU A 765 5.33 -12.93 -78.60
C LEU A 765 5.59 -11.50 -78.09
N ASN A 766 6.51 -11.32 -77.14
CA ASN A 766 6.86 -10.02 -76.54
C ASN A 766 7.94 -9.24 -77.34
N ARG A 767 7.91 -9.38 -78.67
CA ARG A 767 8.90 -8.83 -79.60
C ARG A 767 8.40 -7.58 -80.32
N TYR A 768 9.24 -6.55 -80.36
CA TYR A 768 9.09 -5.45 -81.30
C TYR A 768 9.95 -5.71 -82.54
N TYR A 769 9.27 -6.00 -83.65
CA TYR A 769 9.86 -6.15 -84.98
C TYR A 769 10.15 -4.76 -85.57
N LEU A 770 11.36 -4.56 -86.07
CA LEU A 770 11.79 -3.25 -86.58
C LEU A 770 11.11 -2.95 -87.94
N PRO A 771 10.58 -1.73 -88.16
CA PRO A 771 9.97 -1.36 -89.44
C PRO A 771 10.92 -1.53 -90.62
N ILE A 772 10.44 -2.20 -91.66
CA ILE A 772 11.15 -2.48 -92.91
C ILE A 772 10.80 -1.49 -94.04
N GLU A 773 9.95 -0.49 -93.77
CA GLU A 773 9.51 0.50 -94.74
C GLU A 773 10.58 1.55 -95.06
N SER A 774 10.62 1.98 -96.33
CA SER A 774 11.59 2.97 -96.82
C SER A 774 11.46 4.34 -96.13
N ASP A 775 10.25 4.72 -95.73
CA ASP A 775 9.95 5.98 -95.04
C ASP A 775 10.19 5.92 -93.52
N SER A 776 10.59 4.76 -92.97
CA SER A 776 11.04 4.69 -91.58
C SER A 776 12.30 5.55 -91.38
N VAL A 777 12.43 6.13 -90.18
CA VAL A 777 13.64 6.88 -89.78
C VAL A 777 14.85 5.97 -89.52
N LEU A 778 14.62 4.66 -89.39
CA LEU A 778 15.68 3.68 -89.11
C LEU A 778 16.50 3.36 -90.36
N LYS A 779 17.84 3.38 -90.22
CA LYS A 779 18.85 3.17 -91.28
C LYS A 779 20.02 2.33 -90.74
N PRO A 780 20.68 1.51 -91.57
CA PRO A 780 21.75 0.64 -91.12
C PRO A 780 22.99 1.43 -90.67
N LYS A 781 23.77 0.81 -89.77
CA LYS A 781 25.02 1.33 -89.18
C LYS A 781 24.86 2.65 -88.40
N GLN A 782 23.63 2.97 -88.01
CA GLN A 782 23.32 4.01 -87.03
C GLN A 782 22.94 3.37 -85.69
N GLN A 783 23.21 4.09 -84.59
CA GLN A 783 22.79 3.69 -83.25
C GLN A 783 21.50 4.44 -82.89
N TYR A 784 20.56 3.70 -82.32
CA TYR A 784 19.25 4.17 -81.90
C TYR A 784 18.99 3.84 -80.43
N GLU A 785 18.05 4.56 -79.82
CA GLU A 785 17.65 4.39 -78.43
C GLU A 785 16.13 4.48 -78.33
N ASN A 786 15.50 3.41 -77.84
CA ASN A 786 14.10 3.43 -77.42
C ASN A 786 14.05 3.71 -75.91
N LYS A 787 13.02 4.41 -75.43
CA LYS A 787 12.86 4.71 -74.00
C LYS A 787 11.88 3.77 -73.34
N ILE A 788 12.15 3.37 -72.11
CA ILE A 788 11.27 2.60 -71.25
C ILE A 788 10.92 3.47 -70.05
N LEU A 789 9.63 3.59 -69.73
CA LEU A 789 9.10 4.19 -68.51
C LEU A 789 8.44 3.09 -67.68
N LEU A 790 8.78 2.99 -66.40
CA LEU A 790 8.05 2.22 -65.38
C LEU A 790 7.59 3.19 -64.28
N SER A 791 6.37 3.03 -63.75
CA SER A 791 5.73 3.95 -62.80
C SER A 791 5.02 3.22 -61.66
N ASP A 792 4.74 3.96 -60.56
CA ASP A 792 4.24 3.43 -59.29
C ASP A 792 5.15 2.33 -58.68
N MET A 793 6.46 2.52 -58.80
CA MET A 793 7.50 1.57 -58.41
C MET A 793 7.90 1.71 -56.94
N GLY A 794 7.78 0.63 -56.18
CA GLY A 794 8.27 0.55 -54.79
C GLY A 794 7.37 1.29 -53.80
N LEU A 795 7.78 1.32 -52.53
CA LEU A 795 7.09 2.10 -51.50
C LEU A 795 7.05 3.60 -51.84
N ASN A 796 8.05 4.11 -52.57
CA ASN A 796 8.06 5.49 -53.06
C ASN A 796 7.06 5.77 -54.19
N ASP A 797 6.39 4.77 -54.79
CA ASP A 797 5.60 4.96 -56.02
C ASP A 797 6.40 5.73 -57.10
N ALA A 798 7.70 5.44 -57.20
CA ALA A 798 8.63 6.15 -58.05
C ALA A 798 8.38 5.86 -59.54
N SER A 799 8.94 6.69 -60.42
CA SER A 799 9.02 6.38 -61.86
C SER A 799 10.47 6.27 -62.32
N PHE A 800 10.79 5.25 -63.10
CA PHE A 800 12.09 5.06 -63.74
C PHE A 800 11.97 5.24 -65.25
N VAL A 801 12.84 6.06 -65.83
CA VAL A 801 12.99 6.20 -67.28
C VAL A 801 14.40 5.81 -67.68
N PHE A 802 14.54 4.89 -68.63
CA PHE A 802 15.84 4.40 -69.09
C PHE A 802 15.85 4.02 -70.58
N GLY A 803 17.04 3.92 -71.16
CA GLY A 803 17.24 3.57 -72.56
C GLY A 803 17.45 2.08 -72.78
N GLN A 804 16.92 1.58 -73.89
CA GLN A 804 17.37 0.35 -74.55
C GLN A 804 17.97 0.74 -75.91
N THR A 805 19.27 0.54 -76.10
CA THR A 805 19.94 0.89 -77.36
C THR A 805 19.94 -0.26 -78.36
N PHE A 806 19.91 0.06 -79.64
CA PHE A 806 20.03 -0.93 -80.71
C PHE A 806 20.72 -0.34 -81.96
N SER A 807 21.21 -1.22 -82.82
CA SER A 807 21.72 -0.88 -84.15
C SER A 807 21.55 -2.09 -85.07
N PHE A 808 21.61 -1.89 -86.39
CA PHE A 808 21.62 -3.00 -87.34
C PHE A 808 22.59 -2.76 -88.49
N ASP A 809 23.32 -3.79 -88.92
CA ASP A 809 24.34 -3.66 -89.96
C ASP A 809 23.78 -3.49 -91.38
N ARG A 810 22.59 -4.07 -91.65
CA ARG A 810 21.96 -4.12 -92.98
C ARG A 810 20.44 -3.99 -92.92
N TYR A 811 19.82 -3.56 -94.01
CA TYR A 811 18.38 -3.77 -94.18
C TYR A 811 18.07 -5.28 -94.25
N LEU A 812 16.92 -5.72 -93.74
CA LEU A 812 16.54 -7.15 -93.81
C LEU A 812 16.25 -7.57 -95.26
N VAL A 813 15.42 -6.77 -95.93
CA VAL A 813 15.13 -6.84 -97.37
C VAL A 813 15.64 -5.56 -98.03
N GLY A 814 16.02 -5.59 -99.31
CA GLY A 814 16.50 -4.41 -100.05
C GLY A 814 16.41 -4.55 -101.56
N SER A 815 16.65 -3.44 -102.28
CA SER A 815 16.97 -3.50 -103.70
C SER A 815 18.45 -3.87 -103.91
N VAL A 816 18.86 -4.09 -105.15
CA VAL A 816 20.27 -4.30 -105.53
C VAL A 816 21.18 -3.08 -105.23
N LEU A 817 20.62 -1.93 -104.86
CA LEU A 817 21.35 -0.71 -104.51
C LEU A 817 21.48 -0.49 -102.98
N ASP A 818 20.79 -1.28 -102.18
CA ASP A 818 20.78 -1.18 -100.71
C ASP A 818 21.76 -2.19 -100.07
N ASP A 819 22.40 -1.80 -98.97
CA ASP A 819 23.21 -2.73 -98.16
C ASP A 819 22.27 -3.61 -97.32
N ALA A 820 21.72 -4.63 -97.98
CA ALA A 820 20.68 -5.50 -97.46
C ALA A 820 21.11 -6.97 -97.39
N PHE A 821 20.43 -7.75 -96.56
CA PHE A 821 20.73 -9.17 -96.37
C PHE A 821 20.00 -10.07 -97.39
N VAL A 822 18.72 -9.78 -97.66
CA VAL A 822 17.95 -10.37 -98.76
C VAL A 822 17.69 -9.28 -99.80
N VAL A 823 18.09 -9.51 -101.05
CA VAL A 823 17.79 -8.59 -102.14
C VAL A 823 16.57 -9.07 -102.93
N GLU A 824 15.55 -8.22 -103.04
CA GLU A 824 14.42 -8.43 -103.94
C GLU A 824 14.86 -8.10 -105.37
N GLN A 825 15.34 -9.11 -106.09
CA GLN A 825 15.76 -8.96 -107.48
C GLN A 825 14.53 -8.74 -108.37
N HIS A 826 14.49 -7.59 -109.02
CA HIS A 826 13.97 -7.53 -110.38
C HIS A 826 15.04 -8.16 -111.27
N ASP A 827 14.68 -9.15 -112.10
CA ASP A 827 15.64 -9.78 -113.01
C ASP A 827 16.35 -8.74 -113.89
N PRO A 828 17.67 -8.87 -114.12
CA PRO A 828 18.36 -8.08 -115.12
C PRO A 828 17.75 -8.40 -116.49
N THR A 829 17.34 -7.40 -117.25
CA THR A 829 16.71 -7.59 -118.57
C THR A 829 17.70 -8.14 -119.58
N VAL A 830 17.81 -9.47 -119.64
CA VAL A 830 18.62 -10.18 -120.64
C VAL A 830 17.97 -10.00 -122.03
N PRO A 831 18.72 -9.60 -123.07
CA PRO A 831 18.20 -9.57 -124.44
C PRO A 831 17.96 -10.99 -124.96
N ILE A 832 16.73 -11.50 -124.83
CA ILE A 832 16.32 -12.78 -125.41
C ILE A 832 16.01 -12.56 -126.91
N SER A 833 16.77 -13.19 -127.80
CA SER A 833 16.62 -13.04 -129.26
C SER A 833 15.45 -13.83 -129.86
N SER A 834 14.92 -14.80 -129.12
CA SER A 834 13.69 -15.53 -129.43
C SER A 834 13.18 -16.18 -128.13
N TYR A 835 11.95 -15.86 -127.72
CA TYR A 835 11.33 -16.41 -126.50
C TYR A 835 10.16 -17.33 -126.89
N PRO A 836 10.19 -18.63 -126.57
CA PRO A 836 9.20 -19.59 -127.08
C PRO A 836 7.80 -19.43 -126.49
N TYR A 837 7.64 -18.62 -125.44
CA TYR A 837 6.34 -18.28 -124.82
C TYR A 837 5.96 -16.81 -125.09
N GLU A 838 6.34 -16.26 -126.25
CA GLU A 838 5.91 -14.93 -126.69
C GLU A 838 4.40 -14.92 -127.05
N ILE A 839 3.64 -14.02 -126.44
CA ILE A 839 2.21 -13.84 -126.69
C ILE A 839 2.00 -12.54 -127.45
N SER A 840 1.54 -12.63 -128.70
CA SER A 840 1.10 -11.46 -129.47
C SER A 840 -0.20 -10.89 -128.90
N ILE A 841 -0.12 -9.74 -128.22
CA ILE A 841 -1.28 -9.04 -127.64
C ILE A 841 -1.72 -7.89 -128.55
N ASN A 842 -3.03 -7.68 -128.69
CA ASN A 842 -3.56 -6.55 -129.47
C ASN A 842 -3.48 -5.22 -128.69
N LYS A 843 -3.87 -4.11 -129.33
CA LYS A 843 -3.76 -2.76 -128.74
C LYS A 843 -4.74 -2.51 -127.59
N GLU A 844 -5.94 -3.11 -127.61
CA GLU A 844 -6.86 -3.06 -126.47
C GLU A 844 -6.34 -3.87 -125.28
N GLN A 845 -5.84 -5.09 -125.52
CA GLN A 845 -5.21 -5.94 -124.52
C GLN A 845 -3.99 -5.27 -123.91
N GLN A 846 -3.11 -4.68 -124.73
CA GLN A 846 -1.97 -3.90 -124.24
C GLN A 846 -2.44 -2.74 -123.34
N LYS A 847 -3.54 -2.04 -123.68
CA LYS A 847 -4.10 -0.98 -122.83
C LYS A 847 -4.67 -1.54 -121.52
N ALA A 848 -5.41 -2.65 -121.56
CA ALA A 848 -5.98 -3.31 -120.40
C ALA A 848 -4.90 -3.89 -119.45
N VAL A 849 -3.87 -4.56 -119.98
CA VAL A 849 -2.68 -5.02 -119.22
C VAL A 849 -1.98 -3.84 -118.56
N ASN A 850 -1.79 -2.73 -119.27
CA ASN A 850 -1.21 -1.50 -118.72
C ASN A 850 -2.10 -0.85 -117.65
N GLU A 851 -3.42 -0.96 -117.74
CA GLU A 851 -4.35 -0.42 -116.73
C GLU A 851 -4.45 -1.33 -115.49
N ALA A 852 -4.45 -2.65 -115.66
CA ALA A 852 -4.38 -3.61 -114.56
C ALA A 852 -3.07 -3.46 -113.77
N THR A 853 -1.92 -3.47 -114.47
CA THR A 853 -0.62 -3.23 -113.82
C THR A 853 -0.54 -1.83 -113.21
N LYS A 854 -0.99 -0.75 -113.87
CA LYS A 854 -1.01 0.59 -113.26
C LYS A 854 -1.84 0.67 -111.98
N LYS A 855 -2.97 -0.04 -111.89
CA LYS A 855 -3.77 -0.14 -110.65
C LYS A 855 -3.05 -0.90 -109.53
N GLN A 856 -2.13 -1.81 -109.86
CA GLN A 856 -1.28 -2.49 -108.85
C GLN A 856 -0.01 -1.69 -108.49
N LEU A 857 0.52 -0.88 -109.41
CA LEU A 857 1.74 -0.08 -109.29
C LEU A 857 1.59 1.21 -108.45
N THR A 858 0.37 1.56 -108.02
CA THR A 858 0.14 2.77 -107.21
C THR A 858 0.64 2.62 -105.77
N HIS A 859 1.89 3.05 -105.60
CA HIS A 859 2.56 3.48 -104.36
C HIS A 859 3.16 2.35 -103.49
N ASN A 860 4.28 2.67 -102.84
CA ASN A 860 5.20 1.80 -102.08
C ASN A 860 5.67 0.56 -102.86
N LYS A 861 6.83 0.67 -103.55
CA LYS A 861 7.25 -0.28 -104.59
C LYS A 861 8.42 -1.22 -104.26
N LEU A 862 8.98 -1.16 -103.04
CA LEU A 862 10.15 -1.95 -102.63
C LEU A 862 10.18 -2.33 -101.12
N PHE A 863 9.40 -1.67 -100.25
CA PHE A 863 9.61 -1.72 -98.80
C PHE A 863 8.30 -1.63 -98.00
N GLY A 864 8.12 -2.60 -97.08
CA GLY A 864 6.91 -2.83 -96.29
C GLY A 864 6.41 -4.27 -96.42
N PHE A 865 5.32 -4.61 -95.73
CA PHE A 865 4.71 -5.94 -95.83
C PHE A 865 4.30 -6.29 -97.28
N ARG A 866 4.52 -7.55 -97.66
CA ARG A 866 4.21 -8.06 -99.00
C ARG A 866 2.71 -8.22 -99.20
N LYS A 867 2.24 -7.98 -100.44
CA LYS A 867 0.85 -8.28 -100.84
C LYS A 867 0.65 -9.81 -100.85
N THR A 868 -0.50 -10.28 -100.37
CA THR A 868 -0.89 -11.71 -100.43
C THR A 868 -1.09 -12.23 -101.86
N ASP A 869 -1.10 -11.33 -102.84
CA ASP A 869 -1.57 -11.57 -104.21
C ASP A 869 -0.58 -12.33 -105.12
N ARG A 870 -0.15 -13.52 -104.68
CA ARG A 870 0.70 -14.45 -105.45
C ARG A 870 0.08 -14.90 -106.78
N THR A 871 -1.24 -14.80 -106.97
CA THR A 871 -1.91 -15.20 -108.22
C THR A 871 -2.76 -14.11 -108.86
N GLY A 872 -3.35 -13.15 -108.12
CA GLY A 872 -4.38 -12.28 -108.68
C GLY A 872 -3.91 -11.34 -109.79
N LEU A 873 -2.62 -10.96 -109.86
CA LEU A 873 -2.09 -10.32 -111.07
C LEU A 873 -2.03 -11.30 -112.25
N TYR A 874 -1.59 -12.54 -112.04
CA TYR A 874 -1.59 -13.58 -113.08
C TYR A 874 -3.02 -13.90 -113.54
N ASP A 875 -3.98 -14.00 -112.62
CA ASP A 875 -5.40 -14.25 -112.91
C ASP A 875 -6.03 -13.04 -113.64
N GLN A 876 -5.79 -11.80 -113.18
CA GLN A 876 -6.21 -10.58 -113.87
C GLN A 876 -5.60 -10.45 -115.28
N LEU A 877 -4.36 -10.89 -115.47
CA LEU A 877 -3.74 -10.93 -116.80
C LEU A 877 -4.33 -12.04 -117.67
N LYS A 878 -4.64 -13.21 -117.10
CA LYS A 878 -5.27 -14.35 -117.80
C LYS A 878 -6.64 -14.03 -118.37
N ASP A 879 -7.40 -13.16 -117.69
CA ASP A 879 -8.68 -12.63 -118.18
C ASP A 879 -8.54 -11.62 -119.34
N ILE A 880 -7.34 -11.06 -119.56
CA ILE A 880 -7.06 -10.06 -120.60
C ILE A 880 -6.29 -10.69 -121.79
N ILE A 881 -5.36 -11.59 -121.50
CA ILE A 881 -4.46 -12.24 -122.46
C ILE A 881 -4.41 -13.75 -122.19
N ASN A 882 -4.54 -14.57 -123.23
CA ASN A 882 -4.47 -16.02 -123.08
C ASN A 882 -3.02 -16.44 -122.82
N LEU A 883 -2.68 -16.69 -121.55
CA LEU A 883 -1.30 -16.91 -121.07
C LEU A 883 -0.67 -18.24 -121.50
N GLY A 884 -1.44 -19.17 -122.10
CA GLY A 884 -0.96 -20.51 -122.43
C GLY A 884 -0.77 -21.42 -121.21
N PHE A 885 -0.04 -22.51 -121.42
CA PHE A 885 0.43 -23.48 -120.44
C PHE A 885 1.92 -23.75 -120.68
#